data_AF-A0A494XDD6-F1
#
_entry.id   AF-A0A494XDD6-F1
#
_cell.length_a   1.000
_cell.length_b   1.000
_cell.length_c   1.000
_cell.angle_alpha   90.00
_cell.angle_beta   90.00
_cell.angle_gamma   90.00
#
_symmetry.space_group_name_H-M   'P 1'
#
loop_
_entity.id
_entity.type
_entity.pdbx_description
1 polymer ?
#
loop_
_entity_poly.entity_id
_entity_poly.type
_entity_poly.pdbx_seq_one_letter_code
_entity_poly.pdbx_strand_id
1 'polypeptide(L)'
;MKRSKHLVIVLLVLNLVFNSMLSSASAAVPQDIEKHWAADTLRKWVDAGLIKGYLDGTFKPNAPVKRSEFVALLNRALKLSDASARVSFNDLTQDNWAYQEFAIAVKADYLKDTVNKVNPNQNTSRQEAAVMIAKALHLDTPAGGDVSQFRDASQIAVWSKSAIATLAAHNVFKGDAKGNMRPKADITRAEAVVAINAALGLQNKPDTVFDKAGVYGSTDKTETINGNVVIAVDGVTLQNTIINGDLTIAKEVRDGDVTLKKVTVKGTTHVNGGGENSVHIEDSVLLRIIVDKPSGKVRIVAIGATTVTDVIVNTSAKIEESNLTDSGFANIQLSSALPQGATVDLVGQFEDVRVMAANIKINIPSGSVSNLLVDESAANNTINVGTEAQVLKLILDAVAKLVGNGKIESATVNEKAKGSSFETKPNQVDGASKNDISLTPPTSGSTPSSNNGGNGNGNGDVCTADCSNATLSSLSVSSSVNDFELFQRNFDRVITGAGFSSDAFAYSLEVPRDFVESDTAFSVTAAEYATVSYDIQYDDGTYSWDTLTKGQTSFNVHLKPLHDASIYIYVNSGDKIHTKSYYIEVFYTRNLQEAFRIENRGYDTAHPQYSLVSRALEDGDQVVVTIGSNSITATNENGNTFMQLPNFTPAANLQGEFHVTVTRGDQQIMDGSYQYDLTPLNLVTDGSGIDVQLMTREELQDDDAHSTFPDRSSYGFKISFHPDKITSSDLLNAKFMSINWSDIWSADTAPRIWTNEDVKISYNKFGAIHSVSKINFEFPYLHYFLGRNEIYNQYVYVFVYDENKNIIGYYVYKANFDEDHVGEFVTILPPAPAIP
;
A
#
# COMPACT_ATOMS: atom_id res chain seq x y z
N MET A 1 18.84 61.90 -49.09
CA MET A 1 18.03 60.67 -48.87
C MET A 1 18.57 59.71 -47.79
N LYS A 2 19.36 60.16 -46.79
CA LYS A 2 19.76 59.29 -45.64
C LYS A 2 19.10 59.68 -44.30
N ARG A 3 18.57 60.90 -44.15
CA ARG A 3 17.90 61.35 -42.91
C ARG A 3 16.38 61.06 -42.83
N SER A 4 15.70 60.72 -43.94
CA SER A 4 14.26 60.39 -43.89
C SER A 4 13.94 58.92 -43.61
N LYS A 5 14.92 58.00 -43.72
CA LYS A 5 14.68 56.56 -43.45
C LYS A 5 14.62 56.23 -41.96
N HIS A 6 15.32 57.00 -41.11
CA HIS A 6 15.27 56.79 -39.66
C HIS A 6 13.96 57.31 -39.04
N LEU A 7 13.36 58.37 -39.61
CA LEU A 7 12.09 58.89 -39.15
C LEU A 7 10.93 57.91 -39.43
N VAL A 8 10.95 57.22 -40.59
CA VAL A 8 9.92 56.23 -40.97
C VAL A 8 10.03 54.95 -40.13
N ILE A 9 11.24 54.50 -39.79
CA ILE A 9 11.45 53.32 -38.94
C ILE A 9 11.06 53.64 -37.49
N VAL A 10 11.37 54.84 -36.98
CA VAL A 10 10.92 55.27 -35.65
C VAL A 10 9.40 55.39 -35.60
N LEU A 11 8.73 55.91 -36.64
CA LEU A 11 7.25 55.95 -36.71
C LEU A 11 6.62 54.55 -36.85
N LEU A 12 7.27 53.60 -37.52
CA LEU A 12 6.75 52.22 -37.64
C LEU A 12 6.89 51.44 -36.33
N VAL A 13 8.02 51.63 -35.62
CA VAL A 13 8.24 51.03 -34.30
C VAL A 13 7.34 51.70 -33.25
N LEU A 14 7.09 53.01 -33.34
CA LEU A 14 6.14 53.69 -32.45
C LEU A 14 4.69 53.21 -32.64
N ASN A 15 4.30 52.79 -33.86
CA ASN A 15 2.99 52.19 -34.12
C ASN A 15 2.90 50.71 -33.66
N LEU A 16 4.00 49.97 -33.67
CA LEU A 16 4.04 48.58 -33.18
C LEU A 16 4.04 48.50 -31.65
N VAL A 17 4.64 49.47 -30.96
CA VAL A 17 4.66 49.52 -29.49
C VAL A 17 3.35 50.13 -28.92
N PHE A 18 2.61 50.90 -29.71
CA PHE A 18 1.28 51.37 -29.28
C PHE A 18 0.17 50.32 -29.37
N ASN A 19 0.35 49.23 -30.14
CA ASN A 19 -0.61 48.11 -30.17
C ASN A 19 -0.47 47.14 -28.99
N SER A 20 0.66 47.13 -28.28
CA SER A 20 0.86 46.34 -27.06
C SER A 20 0.47 47.07 -25.77
N MET A 21 0.03 48.33 -25.88
CA MET A 21 -0.62 49.09 -24.79
C MET A 21 -2.12 49.29 -25.05
N LEU A 22 -2.77 48.37 -25.76
CA LEU A 22 -4.16 48.07 -25.43
C LEU A 22 -4.13 47.45 -24.04
N SER A 23 -4.27 48.35 -23.07
CA SER A 23 -4.60 48.04 -21.69
C SER A 23 -5.44 46.77 -21.66
N SER A 24 -5.04 45.81 -20.83
CA SER A 24 -6.03 45.02 -20.10
C SER A 24 -6.90 46.05 -19.38
N ALA A 25 -7.89 46.60 -20.09
CA ALA A 25 -9.04 47.16 -19.44
C ALA A 25 -9.57 45.98 -18.64
N SER A 26 -9.31 46.01 -17.33
CA SER A 26 -10.25 45.40 -16.39
C SER A 26 -11.61 45.81 -16.94
N ALA A 27 -12.40 44.82 -17.40
CA ALA A 27 -13.67 45.10 -18.03
C ALA A 27 -14.46 45.90 -17.00
N ALA A 28 -14.56 47.21 -17.20
CA ALA A 28 -15.26 48.08 -16.28
C ALA A 28 -16.65 47.48 -16.10
N VAL A 29 -17.03 47.17 -14.86
CA VAL A 29 -18.34 46.59 -14.55
C VAL A 29 -19.38 47.45 -15.27
N PRO A 30 -20.16 46.89 -16.21
CA PRO A 30 -21.10 47.67 -16.99
C PRO A 30 -22.02 48.48 -16.06
N GLN A 31 -22.22 49.76 -16.37
CA GLN A 31 -22.94 50.72 -15.51
C GLN A 31 -24.38 50.26 -15.20
N ASP A 32 -24.97 49.42 -16.05
CA ASP A 32 -26.29 48.82 -15.89
C ASP A 32 -26.36 47.67 -14.87
N ILE A 33 -25.22 47.24 -14.29
CA ILE A 33 -25.15 46.28 -13.17
C ILE A 33 -25.15 46.99 -11.81
N GLU A 34 -24.52 48.17 -11.67
CA GLU A 34 -24.19 48.77 -10.36
C GLU A 34 -25.39 49.01 -9.43
N LYS A 35 -26.57 49.29 -10.00
CA LYS A 35 -27.81 49.55 -9.25
C LYS A 35 -28.82 48.41 -9.34
N HIS A 36 -28.42 47.28 -9.92
CA HIS A 36 -29.30 46.13 -10.14
C HIS A 36 -29.39 45.27 -8.86
N TRP A 37 -30.55 44.69 -8.57
CA TRP A 37 -30.73 43.83 -7.39
C TRP A 37 -29.80 42.59 -7.38
N ALA A 38 -29.33 42.18 -8.57
CA ALA A 38 -28.42 41.05 -8.78
C ALA A 38 -26.94 41.47 -8.88
N ALA A 39 -26.59 42.73 -8.59
CA ALA A 39 -25.27 43.28 -8.86
C ALA A 39 -24.12 42.42 -8.33
N ASP A 40 -24.23 41.95 -7.09
CA ASP A 40 -23.16 41.20 -6.43
C ASP A 40 -22.89 39.85 -7.10
N THR A 41 -23.94 39.09 -7.43
CA THR A 41 -23.80 37.80 -8.12
C THR A 41 -23.29 38.00 -9.55
N LEU A 42 -23.79 39.02 -10.26
CA LEU A 42 -23.35 39.31 -11.62
C LEU A 42 -21.86 39.70 -11.67
N ARG A 43 -21.38 40.50 -10.72
CA ARG A 43 -19.95 40.86 -10.59
C ARG A 43 -19.09 39.62 -10.40
N LYS A 44 -19.45 38.75 -9.45
CA LYS A 44 -18.74 37.48 -9.22
C LYS A 44 -18.60 36.64 -10.48
N TRP A 45 -19.67 36.54 -11.27
CA TRP A 45 -19.64 35.77 -12.51
C TRP A 45 -18.83 36.43 -13.62
N VAL A 46 -18.79 37.76 -13.67
CA VAL A 46 -17.92 38.51 -14.60
C VAL A 46 -16.45 38.31 -14.20
N ASP A 47 -16.12 38.46 -12.92
CA ASP A 47 -14.76 38.31 -12.40
C ASP A 47 -14.24 36.87 -12.59
N ALA A 48 -15.12 35.88 -12.43
CA ALA A 48 -14.80 34.47 -12.68
C ALA A 48 -14.78 34.09 -14.17
N GLY A 49 -15.05 35.03 -15.08
CA GLY A 49 -15.09 34.78 -16.53
C GLY A 49 -16.24 33.89 -17.01
N LEU A 50 -17.23 33.60 -16.16
CA LEU A 50 -18.38 32.73 -16.44
C LEU A 50 -19.42 33.41 -17.35
N ILE A 51 -19.47 34.74 -17.33
CA ILE A 51 -20.35 35.53 -18.17
C ILE A 51 -19.65 36.79 -18.65
N LYS A 52 -19.90 37.16 -19.91
CA LYS A 52 -19.40 38.40 -20.52
C LYS A 52 -20.56 39.33 -20.85
N GLY A 53 -20.28 40.64 -20.84
CA GLY A 53 -21.18 41.67 -21.38
C GLY A 53 -21.24 41.64 -22.91
N TYR A 54 -22.10 42.47 -23.49
CA TYR A 54 -22.21 42.62 -24.93
C TYR A 54 -21.13 43.55 -25.49
N LEU A 55 -20.87 43.45 -26.79
CA LEU A 55 -19.90 44.29 -27.52
C LEU A 55 -20.21 45.79 -27.43
N ASP A 56 -21.46 46.16 -27.14
CA ASP A 56 -21.91 47.54 -26.94
C ASP A 56 -21.58 48.10 -25.54
N GLY A 57 -20.86 47.34 -24.70
CA GLY A 57 -20.45 47.73 -23.35
C GLY A 57 -21.52 47.56 -22.27
N THR A 58 -22.69 47.01 -22.61
CA THR A 58 -23.79 46.78 -21.66
C THR A 58 -23.85 45.32 -21.19
N PHE A 59 -24.48 45.07 -20.03
CA PHE A 59 -24.71 43.72 -19.54
C PHE A 59 -26.13 43.19 -19.81
N LYS A 60 -27.11 44.10 -19.90
CA LYS A 60 -28.54 43.82 -20.13
C LYS A 60 -29.13 42.80 -19.13
N PRO A 61 -29.05 43.06 -17.81
CA PRO A 61 -29.47 42.09 -16.78
C PRO A 61 -30.95 41.70 -16.87
N ASN A 62 -31.82 42.58 -17.38
CA ASN A 62 -33.26 42.35 -17.52
C ASN A 62 -33.69 41.79 -18.89
N ALA A 63 -32.75 41.55 -19.81
CA ALA A 63 -33.09 40.95 -21.10
C ALA A 63 -33.43 39.47 -20.93
N PRO A 64 -34.43 38.95 -21.66
CA PRO A 64 -34.71 37.51 -21.68
C PRO A 64 -33.54 36.74 -22.28
N VAL A 65 -33.29 35.53 -21.77
CA VAL A 65 -32.18 34.68 -22.22
C VAL A 65 -32.69 33.63 -23.20
N LYS A 66 -32.03 33.50 -24.35
CA LYS A 66 -32.30 32.44 -25.31
C LYS A 66 -31.90 31.08 -24.75
N ARG A 67 -32.53 30.02 -25.24
CA ARG A 67 -32.23 28.64 -24.81
C ARG A 67 -30.77 28.25 -25.02
N SER A 68 -30.16 28.66 -26.14
CA SER A 68 -28.73 28.48 -26.40
C SER A 68 -27.83 29.19 -25.38
N GLU A 69 -28.19 30.42 -25.02
CA GLU A 69 -27.44 31.22 -24.05
C GLU A 69 -27.57 30.65 -22.64
N PHE A 70 -28.77 30.18 -22.26
CA PHE A 70 -29.01 29.55 -20.96
C PHE A 70 -28.20 28.26 -20.79
N VAL A 71 -28.21 27.39 -21.81
CA VAL A 71 -27.40 26.16 -21.84
C VAL A 71 -25.92 26.47 -21.73
N ALA A 72 -25.43 27.47 -22.47
CA ALA A 72 -24.04 27.89 -22.42
C ALA A 72 -23.65 28.46 -21.04
N LEU A 73 -24.54 29.20 -20.37
CA LEU A 73 -24.31 29.68 -19.00
C LEU A 73 -24.25 28.52 -18.01
N LEU A 74 -25.15 27.56 -18.14
CA LEU A 74 -25.22 26.39 -17.26
C LEU A 74 -23.99 25.48 -17.44
N ASN A 75 -23.57 25.21 -18.68
CA ASN A 75 -22.36 24.45 -18.96
C ASN A 75 -21.12 25.11 -18.36
N ARG A 76 -20.95 26.44 -18.56
CA ARG A 76 -19.80 27.17 -17.99
C ARG A 76 -19.82 27.15 -16.47
N ALA A 77 -20.98 27.38 -15.88
CA ALA A 77 -21.17 27.37 -14.43
C ALA A 77 -20.83 26.01 -13.81
N LEU A 78 -21.15 24.92 -14.52
CA LEU A 78 -20.87 23.53 -14.12
C LEU A 78 -19.54 22.99 -14.66
N LYS A 79 -18.75 23.82 -15.36
CA LYS A 79 -17.50 23.42 -16.03
C LYS A 79 -17.63 22.18 -16.94
N LEU A 80 -18.78 22.02 -17.59
CA LEU A 80 -19.02 20.92 -18.54
C LEU A 80 -18.34 21.21 -19.88
N SER A 81 -17.40 20.36 -20.29
CA SER A 81 -16.65 20.47 -21.55
C SER A 81 -16.84 19.30 -22.51
N ASP A 82 -17.33 18.16 -22.01
CA ASP A 82 -17.32 16.91 -22.77
C ASP A 82 -18.57 16.79 -23.65
N ALA A 83 -18.38 16.98 -24.95
CA ALA A 83 -19.45 16.85 -25.94
C ALA A 83 -19.66 15.39 -26.36
N SER A 84 -20.91 14.98 -26.58
CA SER A 84 -21.20 13.70 -27.23
C SER A 84 -20.75 13.72 -28.70
N ALA A 85 -20.11 12.64 -29.15
CA ALA A 85 -19.69 12.51 -30.54
C ALA A 85 -20.92 12.43 -31.48
N ARG A 86 -21.12 13.49 -32.29
CA ARG A 86 -22.09 13.58 -33.39
C ARG A 86 -23.58 13.45 -32.98
N VAL A 87 -24.09 14.42 -32.22
CA VAL A 87 -25.55 14.60 -32.01
C VAL A 87 -26.15 15.39 -33.17
N SER A 88 -27.20 14.86 -33.82
CA SER A 88 -27.91 15.58 -34.89
C SER A 88 -29.13 16.31 -34.33
N PHE A 89 -29.29 17.60 -34.68
CA PHE A 89 -30.44 18.43 -34.34
C PHE A 89 -31.10 18.94 -35.63
N ASN A 90 -32.43 18.88 -35.76
CA ASN A 90 -33.11 19.30 -36.99
C ASN A 90 -33.13 20.83 -37.18
N ASP A 91 -32.89 21.61 -36.12
CA ASP A 91 -32.96 23.07 -36.11
C ASP A 91 -31.65 23.75 -35.65
N LEU A 92 -30.55 23.00 -35.61
CA LEU A 92 -29.23 23.50 -35.24
C LEU A 92 -28.12 22.77 -36.01
N THR A 93 -27.43 23.50 -36.88
CA THR A 93 -26.32 23.00 -37.69
C THR A 93 -25.00 22.99 -36.92
N GLN A 94 -24.03 22.14 -37.34
CA GLN A 94 -22.77 21.92 -36.64
C GLN A 94 -21.83 23.15 -36.60
N ASP A 95 -21.97 24.05 -37.56
CA ASP A 95 -21.23 25.31 -37.69
C ASP A 95 -21.76 26.42 -36.77
N ASN A 96 -22.92 26.22 -36.13
CA ASN A 96 -23.47 27.18 -35.19
C ASN A 96 -22.70 27.15 -33.85
N TRP A 97 -22.40 28.33 -33.29
CA TRP A 97 -21.68 28.46 -32.01
C TRP A 97 -22.32 27.68 -30.85
N ALA A 98 -23.64 27.54 -30.84
CA ALA A 98 -24.37 26.86 -29.78
C ALA A 98 -24.38 25.33 -29.93
N TYR A 99 -23.96 24.80 -31.09
CA TYR A 99 -24.01 23.36 -31.35
C TYR A 99 -23.27 22.56 -30.29
N GLN A 100 -22.05 22.97 -29.94
CA GLN A 100 -21.25 22.29 -28.92
C GLN A 100 -21.91 22.35 -27.55
N GLU A 101 -22.53 23.48 -27.20
CA GLU A 101 -23.20 23.67 -25.92
C GLU A 101 -24.37 22.67 -25.74
N PHE A 102 -25.15 22.43 -26.80
CA PHE A 102 -26.21 21.43 -26.78
C PHE A 102 -25.69 19.99 -26.83
N ALA A 103 -24.58 19.73 -27.53
CA ALA A 103 -23.96 18.41 -27.54
C ALA A 103 -23.42 18.01 -26.16
N ILE A 104 -22.85 18.97 -25.41
CA ILE A 104 -22.46 18.83 -24.00
C ILE A 104 -23.71 18.56 -23.13
N ALA A 105 -24.77 19.33 -23.33
CA ALA A 105 -26.00 19.19 -22.54
C ALA A 105 -26.71 17.83 -22.72
N VAL A 106 -26.65 17.27 -23.93
CA VAL A 106 -27.17 15.92 -24.22
C VAL A 106 -26.27 14.86 -23.59
N LYS A 107 -24.95 15.03 -23.64
CA LYS A 107 -24.00 14.12 -22.99
C LYS A 107 -24.16 14.11 -21.46
N ALA A 108 -24.38 15.28 -20.88
CA ALA A 108 -24.64 15.47 -19.45
C ALA A 108 -26.07 15.10 -19.03
N ASP A 109 -26.84 14.44 -19.91
CA ASP A 109 -28.19 13.90 -19.70
C ASP A 109 -29.29 14.91 -19.28
N TYR A 110 -28.98 16.20 -19.11
CA TYR A 110 -29.99 17.20 -18.70
C TYR A 110 -30.86 17.71 -19.86
N LEU A 111 -30.50 17.40 -21.10
CA LEU A 111 -31.31 17.58 -22.32
C LEU A 111 -31.53 16.29 -23.13
N LYS A 112 -31.32 15.11 -22.52
CA LYS A 112 -31.41 13.80 -23.21
C LYS A 112 -32.72 13.58 -23.98
N ASP A 113 -33.84 14.05 -23.43
CA ASP A 113 -35.19 13.84 -23.99
C ASP A 113 -35.53 14.76 -25.17
N THR A 114 -34.63 15.68 -25.54
CA THR A 114 -34.87 16.70 -26.58
C THR A 114 -34.48 16.24 -28.00
N VAL A 115 -34.44 14.93 -28.22
CA VAL A 115 -33.92 14.34 -29.46
C VAL A 115 -34.73 14.83 -30.66
N ASN A 116 -34.03 15.50 -31.58
CA ASN A 116 -34.46 16.08 -32.87
C ASN A 116 -34.74 17.59 -32.93
N LYS A 117 -35.03 18.31 -31.83
CA LYS A 117 -35.25 19.78 -31.93
C LYS A 117 -34.93 20.50 -30.62
N VAL A 118 -34.00 21.47 -30.66
CA VAL A 118 -33.49 22.16 -29.45
C VAL A 118 -33.94 23.63 -29.32
N ASN A 119 -34.59 24.19 -30.35
CA ASN A 119 -35.11 25.56 -30.41
C ASN A 119 -34.11 26.62 -29.88
N PRO A 120 -32.89 26.70 -30.45
CA PRO A 120 -31.78 27.45 -29.86
C PRO A 120 -32.06 28.95 -29.72
N ASN A 121 -32.93 29.51 -30.57
CA ASN A 121 -33.28 30.92 -30.60
C ASN A 121 -34.53 31.29 -29.80
N GLN A 122 -35.25 30.32 -29.23
CA GLN A 122 -36.41 30.58 -28.39
C GLN A 122 -35.97 31.10 -27.02
N ASN A 123 -36.71 32.05 -26.44
CA ASN A 123 -36.48 32.47 -25.06
C ASN A 123 -36.81 31.32 -24.09
N THR A 124 -36.03 31.21 -23.02
CA THR A 124 -36.21 30.18 -22.01
C THR A 124 -37.25 30.63 -20.99
N SER A 125 -38.33 29.86 -20.81
CA SER A 125 -39.28 30.14 -19.73
C SER A 125 -38.72 29.75 -18.36
N ARG A 126 -39.21 30.37 -17.28
CA ARG A 126 -38.77 30.08 -15.91
C ARG A 126 -38.96 28.61 -15.51
N GLN A 127 -40.03 27.97 -15.96
CA GLN A 127 -40.26 26.54 -15.68
C GLN A 127 -39.31 25.61 -16.46
N GLU A 128 -38.90 25.99 -17.68
CA GLU A 128 -37.87 25.26 -18.44
C GLU A 128 -36.49 25.42 -17.79
N ALA A 129 -36.15 26.63 -17.35
CA ALA A 129 -34.92 26.91 -16.63
C ALA A 129 -34.83 26.07 -15.34
N ALA A 130 -35.91 25.98 -14.56
CA ALA A 130 -35.98 25.16 -13.36
C ALA A 130 -35.72 23.67 -13.66
N VAL A 131 -36.33 23.11 -14.71
CA VAL A 131 -36.10 21.71 -15.11
C VAL A 131 -34.67 21.48 -15.58
N MET A 132 -34.11 22.39 -16.39
CA MET A 132 -32.73 22.26 -16.85
C MET A 132 -31.73 22.32 -15.69
N ILE A 133 -31.92 23.25 -14.73
CA ILE A 133 -31.07 23.35 -13.54
C ILE A 133 -31.18 22.08 -12.69
N ALA A 134 -32.39 21.63 -12.36
CA ALA A 134 -32.59 20.45 -11.52
C ALA A 134 -31.99 19.18 -12.15
N LYS A 135 -32.17 19.00 -13.46
CA LYS A 135 -31.58 17.87 -14.19
C LYS A 135 -30.06 17.96 -14.28
N ALA A 136 -29.50 19.14 -14.58
CA ALA A 136 -28.06 19.34 -14.71
C ALA A 136 -27.31 19.17 -13.38
N LEU A 137 -28.00 19.40 -12.26
CA LEU A 137 -27.49 19.18 -10.91
C LEU A 137 -27.85 17.80 -10.34
N HIS A 138 -28.53 16.95 -11.12
CA HIS A 138 -29.02 15.64 -10.69
C HIS A 138 -29.79 15.67 -9.36
N LEU A 139 -30.59 16.71 -9.14
CA LEU A 139 -31.37 16.85 -7.90
C LEU A 139 -32.43 15.75 -7.80
N ASP A 140 -32.64 15.22 -6.60
CA ASP A 140 -33.79 14.36 -6.33
C ASP A 140 -35.08 15.19 -6.42
N THR A 141 -35.94 14.83 -7.37
CA THR A 141 -37.20 15.54 -7.62
C THR A 141 -38.38 14.57 -7.41
N PRO A 142 -38.93 14.49 -6.19
CA PRO A 142 -40.04 13.59 -5.88
C PRO A 142 -41.23 13.79 -6.83
N ALA A 143 -41.84 12.68 -7.24
CA ALA A 143 -42.98 12.71 -8.15
C ALA A 143 -44.15 13.51 -7.55
N GLY A 144 -44.66 14.49 -8.31
CA GLY A 144 -45.82 15.29 -7.89
C GLY A 144 -45.52 16.39 -6.86
N GLY A 145 -44.28 16.87 -6.77
CA GLY A 145 -43.81 17.85 -5.77
C GLY A 145 -44.76 19.03 -5.51
N ASP A 146 -44.82 19.45 -4.25
CA ASP A 146 -45.74 20.50 -3.79
C ASP A 146 -45.27 21.90 -4.22
N VAL A 147 -46.13 22.58 -4.98
CA VAL A 147 -45.94 23.94 -5.48
C VAL A 147 -46.97 24.92 -4.93
N SER A 148 -47.73 24.51 -3.90
CA SER A 148 -48.82 25.28 -3.28
C SER A 148 -48.38 26.64 -2.72
N GLN A 149 -47.10 26.79 -2.42
CA GLN A 149 -46.48 28.06 -2.01
C GLN A 149 -46.60 29.17 -3.06
N PHE A 150 -46.77 28.82 -4.33
CA PHE A 150 -46.93 29.78 -5.42
C PHE A 150 -48.41 30.07 -5.70
N ARG A 151 -48.79 31.35 -5.74
CA ARG A 151 -50.19 31.76 -5.97
C ARG A 151 -50.69 31.41 -7.37
N ASP A 152 -49.78 31.28 -8.34
CA ASP A 152 -50.03 30.87 -9.71
C ASP A 152 -49.67 29.39 -9.97
N ALA A 153 -49.68 28.54 -8.92
CA ALA A 153 -49.41 27.11 -9.02
C ALA A 153 -50.23 26.38 -10.10
N SER A 154 -51.44 26.84 -10.39
CA SER A 154 -52.30 26.29 -11.45
C SER A 154 -51.75 26.52 -12.87
N GLN A 155 -50.83 27.47 -13.06
CA GLN A 155 -50.17 27.74 -14.33
C GLN A 155 -48.90 26.90 -14.55
N ILE A 156 -48.41 26.22 -13.51
CA ILE A 156 -47.21 25.38 -13.55
C ILE A 156 -47.53 24.06 -14.26
N ALA A 157 -46.82 23.79 -15.35
CA ALA A 157 -47.03 22.56 -16.11
C ALA A 157 -46.61 21.32 -15.30
N VAL A 158 -47.38 20.22 -15.40
CA VAL A 158 -47.17 18.99 -14.62
C VAL A 158 -45.73 18.48 -14.72
N TRP A 159 -45.13 18.49 -15.92
CA TRP A 159 -43.76 18.04 -16.18
C TRP A 159 -42.67 18.86 -15.46
N SER A 160 -43.00 20.07 -15.00
CA SER A 160 -42.07 20.98 -14.31
C SER A 160 -42.27 21.04 -12.79
N LYS A 161 -43.37 20.49 -12.27
CA LYS A 161 -43.76 20.65 -10.87
C LYS A 161 -42.70 20.13 -9.89
N SER A 162 -42.20 18.93 -10.12
CA SER A 162 -41.20 18.32 -9.24
C SER A 162 -39.91 19.14 -9.18
N ALA A 163 -39.38 19.59 -10.32
CA ALA A 163 -38.19 20.44 -10.37
C ALA A 163 -38.41 21.79 -9.67
N ILE A 164 -39.55 22.43 -9.90
CA ILE A 164 -39.89 23.72 -9.28
C ILE A 164 -40.06 23.57 -7.77
N ALA A 165 -40.76 22.52 -7.32
CA ALA A 165 -40.94 22.23 -5.89
C ALA A 165 -39.59 22.04 -5.18
N THR A 166 -38.71 21.20 -5.74
CA THR A 166 -37.37 20.95 -5.19
C THR A 166 -36.56 22.24 -5.12
N LEU A 167 -36.50 23.02 -6.21
CA LEU A 167 -35.71 24.25 -6.22
C LEU A 167 -36.30 25.36 -5.34
N ALA A 168 -37.63 25.40 -5.17
CA ALA A 168 -38.29 26.34 -4.26
C ALA A 168 -38.01 26.00 -2.79
N ALA A 169 -38.07 24.71 -2.41
CA ALA A 169 -37.71 24.24 -1.07
C ALA A 169 -36.27 24.63 -0.68
N HIS A 170 -35.39 24.68 -1.68
CA HIS A 170 -33.99 25.09 -1.53
C HIS A 170 -33.74 26.59 -1.73
N ASN A 171 -34.79 27.41 -1.75
CA ASN A 171 -34.69 28.87 -1.90
C ASN A 171 -34.01 29.35 -3.21
N VAL A 172 -33.95 28.50 -4.25
CA VAL A 172 -33.41 28.88 -5.57
C VAL A 172 -34.47 29.66 -6.36
N PHE A 173 -35.70 29.15 -6.43
CA PHE A 173 -36.84 29.84 -7.05
C PHE A 173 -37.83 30.30 -5.97
N LYS A 174 -37.69 31.57 -5.52
CA LYS A 174 -38.49 32.14 -4.42
C LYS A 174 -39.85 32.74 -4.84
N GLY A 175 -40.10 32.83 -6.15
CA GLY A 175 -41.22 33.61 -6.69
C GLY A 175 -40.98 35.12 -6.66
N ASP A 176 -41.91 35.88 -7.24
CA ASP A 176 -41.88 37.35 -7.22
C ASP A 176 -42.41 37.94 -5.90
N ALA A 177 -42.35 39.26 -5.76
CA ALA A 177 -42.84 39.97 -4.56
C ALA A 177 -44.35 39.77 -4.28
N LYS A 178 -45.11 39.24 -5.24
CA LYS A 178 -46.54 38.93 -5.10
C LYS A 178 -46.78 37.43 -4.82
N GLY A 179 -45.72 36.63 -4.67
CA GLY A 179 -45.77 35.20 -4.41
C GLY A 179 -46.03 34.33 -5.64
N ASN A 180 -45.78 34.82 -6.86
CA ASN A 180 -45.98 34.05 -8.09
C ASN A 180 -44.66 33.45 -8.60
N MET A 181 -44.69 32.21 -9.10
CA MET A 181 -43.55 31.58 -9.81
C MET A 181 -43.33 32.18 -11.20
N ARG A 182 -44.42 32.65 -11.85
CA ARG A 182 -44.46 33.12 -13.23
C ARG A 182 -43.91 32.06 -14.22
N PRO A 183 -44.42 30.82 -14.20
CA PRO A 183 -43.77 29.68 -14.85
C PRO A 183 -43.59 29.84 -16.36
N LYS A 184 -44.51 30.57 -17.02
CA LYS A 184 -44.50 30.81 -18.48
C LYS A 184 -43.75 32.08 -18.90
N ALA A 185 -43.30 32.91 -17.96
CA ALA A 185 -42.54 34.10 -18.30
C ALA A 185 -41.11 33.73 -18.70
N ASP A 186 -40.53 34.49 -19.63
CA ASP A 186 -39.11 34.36 -19.99
C ASP A 186 -38.23 34.69 -18.79
N ILE A 187 -37.22 33.87 -18.54
CA ILE A 187 -36.22 34.13 -17.51
C ILE A 187 -35.26 35.23 -18.00
N THR A 188 -35.04 36.23 -17.16
CA THR A 188 -34.08 37.30 -17.46
C THR A 188 -32.64 36.83 -17.21
N ARG A 189 -31.66 37.53 -17.81
CA ARG A 189 -30.23 37.21 -17.65
C ARG A 189 -29.78 37.24 -16.20
N ALA A 190 -30.23 38.21 -15.42
CA ALA A 190 -29.96 38.30 -14.00
C ALA A 190 -30.62 37.16 -13.21
N GLU A 191 -31.88 36.83 -13.50
CA GLU A 191 -32.56 35.71 -12.84
C GLU A 191 -31.90 34.37 -13.17
N ALA A 192 -31.46 34.16 -14.41
CA ALA A 192 -30.74 32.95 -14.81
C ALA A 192 -29.44 32.80 -14.03
N VAL A 193 -28.60 33.84 -13.99
CA VAL A 193 -27.33 33.82 -13.24
C VAL A 193 -27.56 33.63 -11.75
N VAL A 194 -28.52 34.34 -11.16
CA VAL A 194 -28.83 34.20 -9.72
C VAL A 194 -29.36 32.81 -9.41
N ALA A 195 -30.26 32.26 -10.22
CA ALA A 195 -30.80 30.93 -10.04
C ALA A 195 -29.72 29.86 -10.18
N ILE A 196 -28.89 29.92 -11.22
CA ILE A 196 -27.78 28.97 -11.39
C ILE A 196 -26.80 29.10 -10.23
N ASN A 197 -26.40 30.31 -9.85
CA ASN A 197 -25.49 30.52 -8.71
C ASN A 197 -26.06 29.99 -7.39
N ALA A 198 -27.34 30.23 -7.11
CA ALA A 198 -27.99 29.72 -5.91
C ALA A 198 -28.09 28.19 -5.96
N ALA A 199 -28.37 27.62 -7.13
CA ALA A 199 -28.46 26.18 -7.33
C ALA A 199 -27.08 25.48 -7.23
N LEU A 200 -26.00 26.11 -7.71
CA LEU A 200 -24.62 25.68 -7.43
C LEU A 200 -24.34 25.67 -5.93
N GLY A 201 -24.95 26.57 -5.16
CA GLY A 201 -24.90 26.54 -3.70
C GLY A 201 -25.48 25.27 -3.07
N LEU A 202 -26.37 24.57 -3.77
CA LEU A 202 -26.90 23.26 -3.33
C LEU A 202 -25.88 22.14 -3.51
N GLN A 203 -24.96 22.28 -4.47
CA GLN A 203 -23.76 21.45 -4.54
C GLN A 203 -22.65 21.89 -3.56
N ASN A 204 -22.85 22.94 -2.75
CA ASN A 204 -21.81 23.47 -1.85
C ASN A 204 -22.24 23.58 -0.38
N LYS A 205 -23.44 23.11 -0.02
CA LYS A 205 -23.77 22.87 1.38
C LYS A 205 -23.41 21.41 1.68
N PRO A 206 -22.51 21.12 2.63
CA PRO A 206 -22.30 19.75 3.03
C PRO A 206 -23.59 19.22 3.65
N ASP A 207 -24.10 18.12 3.11
CA ASP A 207 -25.23 17.41 3.68
C ASP A 207 -24.79 16.67 4.96
N THR A 208 -23.51 16.33 5.03
CA THR A 208 -22.87 15.71 6.20
C THR A 208 -21.55 16.40 6.53
N VAL A 209 -21.36 16.77 7.80
CA VAL A 209 -20.10 17.31 8.32
C VAL A 209 -19.60 16.43 9.46
N PHE A 210 -18.37 15.94 9.36
CA PHE A 210 -17.65 15.27 10.43
C PHE A 210 -16.73 16.27 11.12
N ASP A 211 -17.21 16.85 12.23
CA ASP A 211 -16.54 17.90 13.00
C ASP A 211 -15.94 17.40 14.33
N LYS A 212 -15.97 16.08 14.56
CA LYS A 212 -15.32 15.39 15.69
C LYS A 212 -14.48 14.22 15.21
N ALA A 213 -13.32 14.01 15.80
CA ALA A 213 -12.50 12.83 15.56
C ALA A 213 -13.28 11.54 15.85
N GLY A 214 -13.01 10.47 15.11
CA GLY A 214 -13.68 9.19 15.28
C GLY A 214 -13.81 8.38 13.99
N VAL A 215 -14.34 7.18 14.14
CA VAL A 215 -14.64 6.27 13.02
C VAL A 215 -16.12 6.42 12.65
N TYR A 216 -16.40 6.68 11.37
CA TYR A 216 -17.73 6.89 10.81
C TYR A 216 -18.03 5.89 9.71
N GLY A 217 -19.29 5.45 9.62
CA GLY A 217 -19.74 4.39 8.73
C GLY A 217 -19.68 3.01 9.37
N SER A 218 -20.48 2.06 8.87
CA SER A 218 -20.61 0.74 9.50
C SER A 218 -19.33 -0.10 9.38
N THR A 219 -19.20 -1.12 10.24
CA THR A 219 -18.13 -2.14 10.14
C THR A 219 -18.51 -3.30 9.22
N ASP A 220 -19.81 -3.54 9.00
CA ASP A 220 -20.34 -4.73 8.32
C ASP A 220 -21.10 -4.44 7.01
N LYS A 221 -21.48 -3.19 6.76
CA LYS A 221 -22.37 -2.81 5.65
C LYS A 221 -21.93 -1.51 4.99
N THR A 222 -22.15 -1.43 3.68
CA THR A 222 -21.92 -0.20 2.93
C THR A 222 -23.10 0.76 3.11
N GLU A 223 -22.84 1.96 3.63
CA GLU A 223 -23.82 3.03 3.77
C GLU A 223 -23.76 3.99 2.57
N THR A 224 -24.84 4.74 2.32
CA THR A 224 -24.88 5.73 1.23
C THR A 224 -25.22 7.11 1.79
N ILE A 225 -24.35 8.08 1.54
CA ILE A 225 -24.59 9.50 1.80
C ILE A 225 -25.02 10.15 0.50
N ASN A 226 -26.29 10.58 0.46
CA ASN A 226 -26.84 11.36 -0.65
C ASN A 226 -26.50 12.82 -0.42
N GLY A 227 -25.42 13.29 -1.05
CA GLY A 227 -24.96 14.66 -0.87
C GLY A 227 -23.46 14.81 -0.71
N ASN A 228 -23.04 16.02 -0.35
CA ASN A 228 -21.64 16.34 -0.11
C ASN A 228 -21.22 16.07 1.32
N VAL A 229 -19.97 15.65 1.50
CA VAL A 229 -19.36 15.34 2.80
C VAL A 229 -18.21 16.30 3.07
N VAL A 230 -18.13 16.82 4.30
CA VAL A 230 -16.96 17.58 4.78
C VAL A 230 -16.37 16.91 6.00
N ILE A 231 -15.07 16.62 5.97
CA ILE A 231 -14.26 16.24 7.12
C ILE A 231 -13.57 17.51 7.62
N ALA A 232 -13.98 18.00 8.79
CA ALA A 232 -13.59 19.32 9.31
C ALA A 232 -12.57 19.27 10.47
N VAL A 233 -12.20 18.08 10.92
CA VAL A 233 -11.26 17.87 12.05
C VAL A 233 -10.37 16.67 11.76
N ASP A 234 -9.23 16.61 12.45
CA ASP A 234 -8.29 15.50 12.41
C ASP A 234 -8.80 14.25 13.11
N GLY A 235 -8.18 13.11 12.83
CA GLY A 235 -8.49 11.82 13.44
C GLY A 235 -9.82 11.23 12.97
N VAL A 236 -10.27 11.58 11.76
CA VAL A 236 -11.49 11.04 11.16
C VAL A 236 -11.14 9.86 10.26
N THR A 237 -11.72 8.70 10.55
CA THR A 237 -11.77 7.55 9.65
C THR A 237 -13.18 7.43 9.10
N LEU A 238 -13.37 7.62 7.81
CA LEU A 238 -14.63 7.30 7.13
C LEU A 238 -14.50 5.94 6.46
N GLN A 239 -15.42 5.02 6.73
CA GLN A 239 -15.35 3.66 6.22
C GLN A 239 -16.67 3.13 5.64
N ASN A 240 -16.57 2.15 4.73
CA ASN A 240 -17.69 1.43 4.12
C ASN A 240 -18.83 2.36 3.65
N THR A 241 -18.50 3.41 2.89
CA THR A 241 -19.45 4.47 2.55
C THR A 241 -19.40 4.83 1.06
N ILE A 242 -20.57 4.95 0.43
CA ILE A 242 -20.73 5.53 -0.91
C ILE A 242 -21.21 6.98 -0.75
N ILE A 243 -20.44 7.92 -1.28
CA ILE A 243 -20.78 9.34 -1.34
C ILE A 243 -21.24 9.66 -2.76
N ASN A 244 -22.50 10.07 -2.92
CA ASN A 244 -23.06 10.43 -4.22
C ASN A 244 -22.72 11.87 -4.66
N GLY A 245 -22.16 12.70 -3.77
CA GLY A 245 -21.64 14.05 -4.05
C GLY A 245 -20.12 14.16 -3.90
N ASP A 246 -19.66 15.37 -3.60
CA ASP A 246 -18.25 15.70 -3.38
C ASP A 246 -17.82 15.39 -1.93
N LEU A 247 -16.53 15.09 -1.75
CA LEU A 247 -15.89 14.94 -0.45
C LEU A 247 -14.89 16.06 -0.24
N THR A 248 -14.92 16.77 0.88
CA THR A 248 -13.93 17.80 1.22
C THR A 248 -13.22 17.45 2.51
N ILE A 249 -11.91 17.23 2.45
CA ILE A 249 -11.00 17.27 3.60
C ILE A 249 -10.66 18.74 3.83
N ALA A 250 -11.29 19.35 4.82
CA ALA A 250 -11.29 20.79 4.99
C ALA A 250 -9.95 21.31 5.53
N LYS A 251 -9.67 22.59 5.30
CA LYS A 251 -8.45 23.25 5.81
C LYS A 251 -8.36 23.23 7.35
N GLU A 252 -9.50 23.10 8.01
CA GLU A 252 -9.65 23.01 9.46
C GLU A 252 -8.98 21.75 10.05
N VAL A 253 -8.77 20.70 9.23
CA VAL A 253 -7.97 19.51 9.56
C VAL A 253 -6.49 19.88 9.79
N ARG A 254 -6.01 20.99 9.24
CA ARG A 254 -4.62 21.46 9.33
C ARG A 254 -3.65 20.38 8.84
N ASP A 255 -2.70 19.95 9.67
CA ASP A 255 -1.72 18.89 9.38
C ASP A 255 -2.13 17.54 10.00
N GLY A 256 -3.36 17.43 10.50
CA GLY A 256 -3.87 16.22 11.12
C GLY A 256 -4.31 15.16 10.12
N ASP A 257 -4.63 13.98 10.63
CA ASP A 257 -4.80 12.78 9.82
C ASP A 257 -6.27 12.47 9.46
N VAL A 258 -6.46 11.87 8.29
CA VAL A 258 -7.76 11.45 7.75
C VAL A 258 -7.59 10.13 7.00
N THR A 259 -8.49 9.18 7.25
CA THR A 259 -8.50 7.87 6.58
C THR A 259 -9.83 7.64 5.87
N LEU A 260 -9.79 7.23 4.61
CA LEU A 260 -10.91 6.76 3.82
C LEU A 260 -10.70 5.26 3.57
N LYS A 261 -11.58 4.40 4.10
CA LYS A 261 -11.44 2.94 4.02
C LYS A 261 -12.67 2.30 3.39
N LYS A 262 -12.56 1.68 2.21
CA LYS A 262 -13.73 1.16 1.47
C LYS A 262 -14.76 2.24 1.19
N VAL A 263 -14.28 3.42 0.77
CA VAL A 263 -15.12 4.58 0.42
C VAL A 263 -15.20 4.72 -1.09
N THR A 264 -16.40 4.93 -1.61
CA THR A 264 -16.59 5.31 -3.02
C THR A 264 -17.06 6.75 -3.09
N VAL A 265 -16.32 7.63 -3.78
CA VAL A 265 -16.73 9.02 -4.03
C VAL A 265 -17.08 9.17 -5.50
N LYS A 266 -18.35 9.46 -5.79
CA LYS A 266 -18.82 9.69 -7.17
C LYS A 266 -18.55 11.12 -7.66
N GLY A 267 -18.42 12.07 -6.74
CA GLY A 267 -18.03 13.45 -7.03
C GLY A 267 -16.52 13.66 -7.02
N THR A 268 -16.13 14.92 -6.81
CA THR A 268 -14.73 15.33 -6.63
C THR A 268 -14.34 15.29 -5.15
N THR A 269 -13.15 14.79 -4.87
CA THR A 269 -12.53 14.86 -3.55
C THR A 269 -11.60 16.07 -3.48
N HIS A 270 -11.91 17.05 -2.63
CA HIS A 270 -11.09 18.22 -2.36
C HIS A 270 -10.21 17.99 -1.13
N VAL A 271 -8.89 18.05 -1.30
CA VAL A 271 -7.91 17.89 -0.22
C VAL A 271 -7.31 19.26 0.10
N ASN A 272 -7.90 19.93 1.10
CA ASN A 272 -7.50 21.26 1.56
C ASN A 272 -6.80 21.23 2.93
N GLY A 273 -6.84 20.09 3.62
CA GLY A 273 -6.13 19.79 4.87
C GLY A 273 -5.42 18.43 4.80
N GLY A 274 -4.68 18.07 5.85
CA GLY A 274 -3.78 16.92 5.90
C GLY A 274 -2.31 17.34 6.03
N GLY A 275 -1.51 16.58 6.79
CA GLY A 275 -0.06 16.79 6.95
C GLY A 275 0.79 15.95 6.00
N GLU A 276 2.10 15.97 6.21
CA GLU A 276 3.07 15.18 5.43
C GLU A 276 2.98 13.67 5.67
N ASN A 277 2.19 13.24 6.66
CA ASN A 277 1.92 11.84 6.97
C ASN A 277 0.43 11.52 7.00
N SER A 278 -0.38 12.23 6.21
CA SER A 278 -1.83 12.15 6.31
C SER A 278 -2.50 11.74 5.01
N VAL A 279 -3.83 11.65 5.05
CA VAL A 279 -4.75 11.30 3.96
C VAL A 279 -4.46 9.91 3.40
N HIS A 280 -5.01 8.92 4.09
CA HIS A 280 -4.96 7.52 3.72
C HIS A 280 -6.20 7.14 2.93
N ILE A 281 -6.02 6.53 1.76
CA ILE A 281 -7.10 6.07 0.89
C ILE A 281 -6.91 4.57 0.69
N GLU A 282 -7.67 3.77 1.45
CA GLU A 282 -7.56 2.31 1.54
C GLU A 282 -8.78 1.65 0.90
N ASP A 283 -8.58 0.68 0.00
CA ASP A 283 -9.64 -0.08 -0.69
C ASP A 283 -10.77 0.79 -1.28
N SER A 284 -10.45 1.99 -1.76
CA SER A 284 -11.43 3.04 -2.07
C SER A 284 -11.45 3.41 -3.56
N VAL A 285 -12.59 3.89 -4.04
CA VAL A 285 -12.80 4.25 -5.46
C VAL A 285 -13.14 5.74 -5.55
N LEU A 286 -12.23 6.55 -6.10
CA LEU A 286 -12.41 7.99 -6.26
C LEU A 286 -12.25 8.38 -7.73
N LEU A 287 -13.18 9.17 -8.26
CA LEU A 287 -13.06 9.64 -9.65
C LEU A 287 -11.98 10.72 -9.79
N ARG A 288 -12.03 11.75 -8.93
CA ARG A 288 -11.13 12.89 -9.05
C ARG A 288 -10.70 13.41 -7.69
N ILE A 289 -9.42 13.73 -7.55
CA ILE A 289 -8.86 14.42 -6.40
C ILE A 289 -8.30 15.77 -6.83
N ILE A 290 -8.60 16.83 -6.08
CA ILE A 290 -7.98 18.15 -6.23
C ILE A 290 -7.24 18.48 -4.93
N VAL A 291 -5.93 18.62 -5.02
CA VAL A 291 -5.05 18.91 -3.88
C VAL A 291 -4.76 20.41 -3.85
N ASP A 292 -5.38 21.13 -2.92
CA ASP A 292 -5.34 22.60 -2.83
C ASP A 292 -5.24 23.08 -1.37
N LYS A 293 -4.29 22.48 -0.64
CA LYS A 293 -3.94 22.89 0.73
C LYS A 293 -3.37 24.33 0.73
N PRO A 294 -3.98 25.26 1.50
CA PRO A 294 -3.60 26.68 1.49
C PRO A 294 -2.14 26.99 1.87
N SER A 295 -1.52 26.12 2.67
CA SER A 295 -0.13 26.28 3.13
C SER A 295 0.42 24.94 3.62
N GLY A 296 1.72 24.72 3.43
CA GLY A 296 2.39 23.48 3.84
C GLY A 296 2.36 22.42 2.75
N LYS A 297 2.70 21.19 3.11
CA LYS A 297 2.73 20.03 2.22
C LYS A 297 1.78 18.96 2.77
N VAL A 298 1.11 18.25 1.86
CA VAL A 298 0.19 17.16 2.21
C VAL A 298 0.62 15.87 1.53
N ARG A 299 0.58 14.76 2.26
CA ARG A 299 0.68 13.43 1.67
C ARG A 299 -0.71 12.93 1.30
N ILE A 300 -0.80 12.18 0.21
CA ILE A 300 -1.99 11.41 -0.15
C ILE A 300 -1.48 10.03 -0.54
N VAL A 301 -1.93 9.00 0.17
CA VAL A 301 -1.49 7.62 -0.04
C VAL A 301 -2.65 6.73 -0.48
N ALA A 302 -2.50 6.04 -1.61
CA ALA A 302 -3.41 5.00 -2.09
C ALA A 302 -2.92 3.62 -1.65
N ILE A 303 -3.81 2.82 -1.04
CA ILE A 303 -3.52 1.55 -0.38
C ILE A 303 -4.54 0.48 -0.78
N GLY A 304 -4.10 -0.76 -0.94
CA GLY A 304 -4.97 -1.90 -1.20
C GLY A 304 -5.67 -1.81 -2.56
N ALA A 305 -6.94 -2.19 -2.61
CA ALA A 305 -7.74 -2.18 -3.84
C ALA A 305 -8.26 -0.76 -4.17
N THR A 306 -7.38 0.23 -4.11
CA THR A 306 -7.72 1.64 -4.35
C THR A 306 -7.57 2.01 -5.82
N THR A 307 -8.54 2.74 -6.36
CA THR A 307 -8.49 3.31 -7.71
C THR A 307 -8.85 4.80 -7.69
N VAL A 308 -8.02 5.61 -8.33
CA VAL A 308 -8.17 7.05 -8.48
C VAL A 308 -7.92 7.45 -9.93
N THR A 309 -8.94 7.96 -10.62
CA THR A 309 -8.82 8.24 -12.06
C THR A 309 -8.00 9.49 -12.36
N ASP A 310 -8.32 10.63 -11.71
CA ASP A 310 -7.66 11.92 -11.93
C ASP A 310 -7.16 12.52 -10.61
N VAL A 311 -5.93 13.02 -10.59
CA VAL A 311 -5.38 13.83 -9.50
C VAL A 311 -4.87 15.15 -10.06
N ILE A 312 -5.39 16.27 -9.55
CA ILE A 312 -4.93 17.62 -9.88
C ILE A 312 -4.24 18.21 -8.67
N VAL A 313 -2.94 18.48 -8.78
CA VAL A 313 -2.11 19.00 -7.70
C VAL A 313 -1.89 20.50 -7.91
N ASN A 314 -2.40 21.33 -6.99
CA ASN A 314 -2.27 22.79 -7.00
C ASN A 314 -1.31 23.33 -5.93
N THR A 315 -0.81 22.47 -5.03
CA THR A 315 0.06 22.83 -3.90
C THR A 315 1.15 21.78 -3.68
N SER A 316 2.15 22.05 -2.85
CA SER A 316 3.20 21.07 -2.54
C SER A 316 2.57 19.80 -1.95
N ALA A 317 2.94 18.62 -2.49
CA ALA A 317 2.32 17.36 -2.10
C ALA A 317 3.29 16.17 -2.20
N LYS A 318 2.99 15.09 -1.48
CA LYS A 318 3.54 13.75 -1.74
C LYS A 318 2.39 12.87 -2.21
N ILE A 319 2.48 12.36 -3.43
CA ILE A 319 1.54 11.37 -3.96
C ILE A 319 2.21 10.02 -3.86
N GLU A 320 1.58 9.10 -3.12
CA GLU A 320 2.20 7.84 -2.72
C GLU A 320 1.28 6.64 -2.99
N GLU A 321 1.84 5.60 -3.57
CA GLU A 321 1.19 4.29 -3.69
C GLU A 321 1.90 3.31 -2.79
N SER A 322 1.13 2.64 -1.92
CA SER A 322 1.67 1.72 -0.93
C SER A 322 0.78 0.49 -0.87
N ASN A 323 1.35 -0.69 -1.14
CA ASN A 323 0.62 -1.97 -1.07
C ASN A 323 -0.66 -1.98 -1.93
N LEU A 324 -0.59 -1.44 -3.14
CA LEU A 324 -1.70 -1.47 -4.09
C LEU A 324 -1.95 -2.88 -4.62
N THR A 325 -3.23 -3.25 -4.66
CA THR A 325 -3.73 -4.47 -5.30
C THR A 325 -4.62 -4.18 -6.52
N ASP A 326 -4.88 -2.90 -6.79
CA ASP A 326 -5.56 -2.37 -7.98
C ASP A 326 -4.78 -1.16 -8.55
N SER A 327 -5.34 -0.40 -9.50
CA SER A 327 -4.59 0.54 -10.35
C SER A 327 -4.06 1.81 -9.68
N GLY A 328 -4.40 2.12 -8.42
CA GLY A 328 -3.86 3.30 -7.75
C GLY A 328 -4.26 4.61 -8.42
N PHE A 329 -3.28 5.50 -8.64
CA PHE A 329 -3.46 6.78 -9.33
C PHE A 329 -3.17 6.66 -10.83
N ALA A 330 -4.22 6.74 -11.66
CA ALA A 330 -4.06 6.65 -13.11
C ALA A 330 -3.43 7.91 -13.74
N ASN A 331 -4.06 9.08 -13.56
CA ASN A 331 -3.61 10.34 -14.15
C ASN A 331 -3.25 11.37 -13.07
N ILE A 332 -2.02 11.88 -13.11
CA ILE A 332 -1.56 12.95 -12.22
C ILE A 332 -1.23 14.21 -13.03
N GLN A 333 -1.88 15.32 -12.71
CA GLN A 333 -1.64 16.63 -13.30
C GLN A 333 -1.06 17.59 -12.26
N LEU A 334 0.19 18.00 -12.46
CA LEU A 334 0.82 19.08 -11.70
C LEU A 334 0.43 20.41 -12.34
N SER A 335 -0.61 21.04 -11.81
CA SER A 335 -1.33 22.11 -12.48
C SER A 335 -0.54 23.42 -12.51
N SER A 336 -0.88 24.33 -13.43
CA SER A 336 -0.30 25.67 -13.49
C SER A 336 -0.60 26.55 -12.26
N ALA A 337 -1.45 26.10 -11.33
CA ALA A 337 -1.73 26.78 -10.07
C ALA A 337 -0.66 26.52 -8.98
N LEU A 338 0.21 25.52 -9.16
CA LEU A 338 1.32 25.24 -8.24
C LEU A 338 2.23 26.48 -8.09
N PRO A 339 2.51 26.93 -6.86
CA PRO A 339 3.33 28.11 -6.64
C PRO A 339 4.79 27.85 -7.02
N GLN A 340 5.51 28.91 -7.41
CA GLN A 340 6.94 28.83 -7.68
C GLN A 340 7.70 28.29 -6.45
N GLY A 341 8.59 27.34 -6.69
CA GLY A 341 9.36 26.67 -5.64
C GLY A 341 8.61 25.55 -4.92
N ALA A 342 7.36 25.25 -5.29
CA ALA A 342 6.63 24.09 -4.77
C ALA A 342 7.40 22.78 -4.99
N THR A 343 7.18 21.83 -4.08
CA THR A 343 7.79 20.50 -4.12
C THR A 343 6.70 19.44 -4.28
N VAL A 344 6.86 18.56 -5.25
CA VAL A 344 5.97 17.41 -5.46
C VAL A 344 6.80 16.14 -5.43
N ASP A 345 6.49 15.24 -4.52
CA ASP A 345 7.11 13.92 -4.43
C ASP A 345 6.17 12.86 -4.99
N LEU A 346 6.68 11.98 -5.84
CA LEU A 346 5.94 10.90 -6.48
C LEU A 346 6.60 9.58 -6.07
N VAL A 347 5.91 8.76 -5.28
CA VAL A 347 6.43 7.50 -4.75
C VAL A 347 5.44 6.39 -5.11
N GLY A 348 5.77 5.52 -6.07
CA GLY A 348 4.78 4.55 -6.57
C GLY A 348 4.99 4.19 -8.04
N GLN A 349 3.99 3.57 -8.66
CA GLN A 349 3.99 3.19 -10.07
C GLN A 349 2.90 3.96 -10.82
N PHE A 350 3.29 5.07 -11.45
CA PHE A 350 2.35 5.97 -12.11
C PHE A 350 2.32 5.72 -13.63
N GLU A 351 1.11 5.69 -14.22
CA GLU A 351 0.96 5.59 -15.66
C GLU A 351 1.25 6.93 -16.35
N ASP A 352 0.47 7.97 -16.05
CA ASP A 352 0.56 9.27 -16.73
C ASP A 352 0.74 10.42 -15.74
N VAL A 353 1.88 11.11 -15.84
CA VAL A 353 2.20 12.31 -15.07
C VAL A 353 2.41 13.49 -16.03
N ARG A 354 1.55 14.50 -15.91
CA ARG A 354 1.58 15.72 -16.73
C ARG A 354 1.96 16.94 -15.90
N VAL A 355 3.01 17.62 -16.30
CA VAL A 355 3.55 18.80 -15.60
C VAL A 355 3.24 20.06 -16.39
N MET A 356 2.40 20.92 -15.83
CA MET A 356 2.00 22.21 -16.41
C MET A 356 2.62 23.41 -15.69
N ALA A 357 2.99 23.22 -14.42
CA ALA A 357 3.61 24.24 -13.57
C ALA A 357 5.06 24.54 -14.00
N ALA A 358 5.50 25.79 -13.83
CA ALA A 358 6.87 26.20 -14.07
C ALA A 358 7.61 26.50 -12.76
N ASN A 359 8.93 26.35 -12.75
CA ASN A 359 9.80 26.66 -11.59
C ASN A 359 9.46 25.88 -10.31
N ILE A 360 9.08 24.60 -10.44
CA ILE A 360 8.84 23.69 -9.30
C ILE A 360 9.92 22.61 -9.21
N LYS A 361 9.94 21.89 -8.08
CA LYS A 361 10.78 20.71 -7.88
C LYS A 361 9.91 19.46 -7.83
N ILE A 362 10.23 18.48 -8.65
CA ILE A 362 9.56 17.19 -8.71
C ILE A 362 10.58 16.14 -8.27
N ASN A 363 10.26 15.35 -7.25
CA ASN A 363 11.13 14.27 -6.78
C ASN A 363 10.44 12.94 -7.02
N ILE A 364 11.15 11.99 -7.61
CA ILE A 364 10.73 10.62 -7.81
C ILE A 364 11.78 9.75 -7.10
N PRO A 365 11.70 9.58 -5.77
CA PRO A 365 12.75 8.91 -5.01
C PRO A 365 12.84 7.41 -5.35
N SER A 366 11.71 6.75 -5.58
CA SER A 366 11.59 5.32 -5.92
C SER A 366 10.31 5.06 -6.74
N GLY A 367 10.25 3.89 -7.40
CA GLY A 367 9.11 3.47 -8.20
C GLY A 367 9.25 3.80 -9.69
N SER A 368 8.14 3.91 -10.41
CA SER A 368 8.16 4.14 -11.86
C SER A 368 7.15 5.18 -12.33
N VAL A 369 7.49 5.88 -13.41
CA VAL A 369 6.55 6.70 -14.18
C VAL A 369 6.59 6.24 -15.63
N SER A 370 5.47 5.76 -16.16
CA SER A 370 5.40 5.27 -17.53
C SER A 370 5.50 6.41 -18.55
N ASN A 371 4.68 7.44 -18.41
CA ASN A 371 4.73 8.65 -19.24
C ASN A 371 4.85 9.90 -18.37
N LEU A 372 5.98 10.58 -18.46
CA LEU A 372 6.21 11.88 -17.84
C LEU A 372 6.24 12.96 -18.94
N LEU A 373 5.20 13.80 -19.01
CA LEU A 373 5.09 14.91 -19.95
C LEU A 373 5.34 16.24 -19.24
N VAL A 374 6.33 17.01 -19.69
CA VAL A 374 6.54 18.40 -19.28
C VAL A 374 6.01 19.31 -20.37
N ASP A 375 4.86 19.95 -20.14
CA ASP A 375 4.19 20.82 -21.11
C ASP A 375 5.03 22.05 -21.46
N GLU A 376 4.68 22.66 -22.60
CA GLU A 376 5.29 23.87 -23.13
C GLU A 376 5.31 25.06 -22.14
N SER A 377 4.34 25.15 -21.22
CA SER A 377 4.28 26.19 -20.20
C SER A 377 5.16 25.92 -18.98
N ALA A 378 5.71 24.71 -18.83
CA ALA A 378 6.30 24.17 -17.60
C ALA A 378 7.84 24.31 -17.56
N ALA A 379 8.35 25.50 -17.89
CA ALA A 379 9.80 25.72 -17.96
C ALA A 379 10.47 25.81 -16.57
N ASN A 380 11.79 25.57 -16.55
CA ASN A 380 12.68 25.70 -15.40
C ASN A 380 12.36 24.77 -14.22
N ASN A 381 11.72 23.64 -14.48
CA ASN A 381 11.50 22.64 -13.45
C ASN A 381 12.79 21.85 -13.16
N THR A 382 12.97 21.46 -11.90
CA THR A 382 13.96 20.45 -11.52
C THR A 382 13.24 19.13 -11.26
N ILE A 383 13.63 18.07 -11.97
CA ILE A 383 13.09 16.73 -11.83
C ILE A 383 14.21 15.84 -11.29
N ASN A 384 14.09 15.42 -10.03
CA ASN A 384 15.03 14.51 -9.40
C ASN A 384 14.52 13.08 -9.55
N VAL A 385 15.24 12.25 -10.30
CA VAL A 385 14.97 10.82 -10.45
C VAL A 385 15.96 10.07 -9.56
N GLY A 386 15.46 9.58 -8.43
CA GLY A 386 16.24 8.85 -7.43
C GLY A 386 16.81 7.55 -7.98
N THR A 387 17.86 7.02 -7.35
CA THR A 387 18.57 5.82 -7.84
C THR A 387 17.65 4.60 -7.98
N GLU A 388 16.59 4.50 -7.17
CA GLU A 388 15.59 3.42 -7.18
C GLU A 388 14.38 3.73 -8.09
N ALA A 389 14.39 4.86 -8.79
CA ALA A 389 13.30 5.29 -9.65
C ALA A 389 13.60 5.12 -11.15
N GLN A 390 12.54 4.89 -11.92
CA GLN A 390 12.60 4.76 -13.37
C GLN A 390 11.54 5.62 -14.06
N VAL A 391 11.92 6.31 -15.15
CA VAL A 391 10.98 6.94 -16.08
C VAL A 391 11.07 6.22 -17.42
N LEU A 392 9.97 5.59 -17.87
CA LEU A 392 9.97 4.83 -19.13
C LEU A 392 9.95 5.77 -20.35
N LYS A 393 9.06 6.76 -20.34
CA LYS A 393 8.95 7.74 -21.42
C LYS A 393 8.85 9.15 -20.86
N LEU A 394 9.89 9.92 -21.09
CA LEU A 394 9.95 11.35 -20.82
C LEU A 394 9.68 12.14 -22.10
N ILE A 395 8.76 13.10 -22.06
CA ILE A 395 8.52 14.05 -23.15
C ILE A 395 8.72 15.46 -22.61
N LEU A 396 9.64 16.21 -23.21
CA LEU A 396 9.94 17.58 -22.83
C LEU A 396 9.51 18.55 -23.93
N ASP A 397 8.50 19.37 -23.64
CA ASP A 397 8.09 20.54 -24.43
C ASP A 397 8.58 21.87 -23.83
N ALA A 398 9.22 21.83 -22.66
CA ALA A 398 9.88 22.98 -22.04
C ALA A 398 11.20 22.59 -21.39
N VAL A 399 12.07 23.58 -21.16
CA VAL A 399 13.39 23.37 -20.55
C VAL A 399 13.25 22.85 -19.12
N ALA A 400 13.88 21.71 -18.83
CA ALA A 400 13.93 21.10 -17.49
C ALA A 400 15.35 20.67 -17.11
N LYS A 401 15.62 20.66 -15.80
CA LYS A 401 16.84 20.11 -15.21
C LYS A 401 16.55 18.75 -14.59
N LEU A 402 17.08 17.69 -15.18
CA LEU A 402 16.97 16.34 -14.66
C LEU A 402 18.23 15.99 -13.85
N VAL A 403 18.03 15.65 -12.59
CA VAL A 403 19.08 15.32 -11.62
C VAL A 403 18.85 13.93 -11.03
N GLY A 404 19.86 13.39 -10.36
CA GLY A 404 19.79 12.07 -9.74
C GLY A 404 20.27 10.93 -10.63
N ASN A 405 20.42 9.75 -10.01
CA ASN A 405 21.03 8.55 -10.61
C ASN A 405 20.00 7.54 -11.14
N GLY A 406 18.71 7.89 -11.10
CA GLY A 406 17.64 7.03 -11.57
C GLY A 406 17.64 6.85 -13.08
N LYS A 407 16.92 5.83 -13.53
CA LYS A 407 16.93 5.40 -14.93
C LYS A 407 15.90 6.16 -15.75
N ILE A 408 16.29 6.66 -16.92
CA ILE A 408 15.36 7.19 -17.93
C ILE A 408 15.52 6.36 -19.19
N GLU A 409 14.49 5.60 -19.57
CA GLU A 409 14.57 4.69 -20.73
C GLU A 409 14.53 5.46 -22.05
N SER A 410 13.54 6.32 -22.23
CA SER A 410 13.41 7.13 -23.43
C SER A 410 13.08 8.58 -23.09
N ALA A 411 13.75 9.51 -23.75
CA ALA A 411 13.49 10.94 -23.65
C ALA A 411 13.25 11.54 -25.04
N THR A 412 12.10 12.18 -25.25
CA THR A 412 11.81 12.99 -26.43
C THR A 412 12.01 14.47 -26.07
N VAL A 413 12.99 15.12 -26.69
CA VAL A 413 13.33 16.52 -26.45
C VAL A 413 12.90 17.37 -27.64
N ASN A 414 11.78 18.07 -27.49
CA ASN A 414 11.21 18.93 -28.54
C ASN A 414 11.88 20.31 -28.58
N GLU A 415 11.60 21.09 -29.62
CA GLU A 415 12.31 22.34 -29.94
C GLU A 415 12.35 23.34 -28.77
N LYS A 416 11.24 23.45 -28.02
CA LYS A 416 11.11 24.36 -26.89
C LYS A 416 11.77 23.85 -25.60
N ALA A 417 12.21 22.59 -25.58
CA ALA A 417 13.01 22.00 -24.51
C ALA A 417 14.52 22.08 -24.77
N LYS A 418 14.96 22.74 -25.85
CA LYS A 418 16.37 22.98 -26.14
C LYS A 418 17.09 23.62 -24.94
N GLY A 419 18.17 22.97 -24.48
CA GLY A 419 18.92 23.39 -23.29
C GLY A 419 18.55 22.65 -22.00
N SER A 420 17.65 21.66 -22.06
CA SER A 420 17.43 20.74 -20.94
C SER A 420 18.71 19.99 -20.60
N SER A 421 18.93 19.73 -19.31
CA SER A 421 20.14 19.08 -18.81
C SER A 421 19.84 17.81 -18.05
N PHE A 422 20.75 16.83 -18.14
CA PHE A 422 20.64 15.54 -17.49
C PHE A 422 21.91 15.24 -16.70
N GLU A 423 21.78 14.89 -15.43
CA GLU A 423 22.88 14.32 -14.65
C GLU A 423 23.15 12.87 -15.08
N THR A 424 22.08 12.07 -15.19
CA THR A 424 22.12 10.71 -15.75
C THR A 424 21.53 10.71 -17.16
N LYS A 425 22.33 10.28 -18.14
CA LYS A 425 21.93 10.26 -19.55
C LYS A 425 20.78 9.25 -19.78
N PRO A 426 19.71 9.62 -20.50
CA PRO A 426 18.69 8.65 -20.93
C PRO A 426 19.25 7.57 -21.85
N ASN A 427 18.69 6.36 -21.78
CA ASN A 427 19.09 5.23 -22.63
C ASN A 427 18.87 5.54 -24.12
N GLN A 428 17.72 6.14 -24.43
CA GLN A 428 17.40 6.63 -25.77
C GLN A 428 16.96 8.09 -25.72
N VAL A 429 17.45 8.88 -26.68
CA VAL A 429 17.07 10.29 -26.84
C VAL A 429 16.61 10.52 -28.28
N ASP A 430 15.40 11.05 -28.44
CA ASP A 430 14.82 11.45 -29.72
C ASP A 430 14.25 12.88 -29.65
N GLY A 431 13.66 13.36 -30.75
CA GLY A 431 13.05 14.70 -30.85
C GLY A 431 13.93 15.71 -31.59
N ALA A 432 13.33 16.88 -31.88
CA ALA A 432 13.94 17.92 -32.70
C ALA A 432 15.28 18.45 -32.11
N SER A 433 15.41 18.44 -30.78
CA SER A 433 16.57 18.96 -30.06
C SER A 433 17.40 17.88 -29.38
N LYS A 434 17.34 16.62 -29.84
CA LYS A 434 18.07 15.49 -29.24
C LYS A 434 19.58 15.68 -29.12
N ASN A 435 20.18 16.48 -29.99
CA ASN A 435 21.62 16.78 -30.00
C ASN A 435 22.00 17.97 -29.10
N ASP A 436 21.02 18.68 -28.53
CA ASP A 436 21.22 19.90 -27.75
C ASP A 436 21.07 19.67 -26.22
N ILE A 437 21.07 18.41 -25.75
CA ILE A 437 21.04 18.10 -24.32
C ILE A 437 22.40 18.33 -23.66
N SER A 438 22.41 18.91 -22.46
CA SER A 438 23.63 19.09 -21.67
C SER A 438 23.77 17.98 -20.62
N LEU A 439 24.93 17.32 -20.55
CA LEU A 439 25.24 16.40 -19.46
C LEU A 439 25.97 17.18 -18.35
N THR A 440 25.36 17.25 -17.17
CA THR A 440 25.96 17.91 -16.00
C THR A 440 26.76 16.89 -15.18
N PRO A 441 28.07 17.12 -14.89
CA PRO A 441 28.84 16.25 -14.02
C PRO A 441 28.26 16.20 -12.60
N PRO A 442 28.37 15.07 -11.87
CA PRO A 442 27.90 14.97 -10.49
C PRO A 442 28.62 15.99 -9.61
N THR A 443 27.88 16.80 -8.87
CA THR A 443 28.46 17.74 -7.89
C THR A 443 29.01 16.98 -6.69
N SER A 444 30.35 16.87 -6.59
CA SER A 444 31.06 16.28 -5.45
C SER A 444 30.98 17.18 -4.21
N GLY A 445 30.38 16.68 -3.13
CA GLY A 445 30.66 17.11 -1.76
C GLY A 445 32.06 16.64 -1.33
N SER A 446 32.79 17.49 -0.63
CA SER A 446 34.24 17.48 -0.40
C SER A 446 34.77 16.48 0.65
N THR A 447 35.87 15.77 0.33
CA THR A 447 37.04 15.49 1.20
C THR A 447 38.26 15.04 0.36
N PRO A 448 39.52 15.10 0.86
CA PRO A 448 40.61 15.76 0.14
C PRO A 448 41.57 14.82 -0.61
N SER A 449 42.02 15.33 -1.76
CA SER A 449 43.34 15.15 -2.40
C SER A 449 44.15 13.89 -2.05
N SER A 450 44.33 13.02 -3.04
CA SER A 450 45.66 12.48 -3.32
C SER A 450 45.96 12.52 -4.82
N ASN A 451 47.06 13.19 -5.15
CA ASN A 451 47.74 13.09 -6.43
C ASN A 451 48.29 11.67 -6.57
N ASN A 452 48.01 11.00 -7.69
CA ASN A 452 49.08 10.47 -8.53
C ASN A 452 48.55 10.05 -9.90
N GLY A 453 49.23 10.52 -10.96
CA GLY A 453 49.03 10.02 -12.31
C GLY A 453 49.65 8.64 -12.50
N GLY A 454 49.00 7.82 -13.32
CA GLY A 454 49.50 6.52 -13.73
C GLY A 454 48.64 5.92 -14.83
N ASN A 455 49.21 5.88 -16.04
CA ASN A 455 48.64 5.28 -17.24
C ASN A 455 48.70 3.74 -17.14
N GLY A 456 47.62 3.01 -17.48
CA GLY A 456 47.62 1.54 -17.45
C GLY A 456 46.42 0.91 -18.15
N ASN A 457 46.71 0.20 -19.23
CA ASN A 457 45.79 -0.59 -20.07
C ASN A 457 45.32 -1.88 -19.36
N GLY A 458 44.11 -2.37 -19.69
CA GLY A 458 43.37 -3.36 -18.92
C GLY A 458 43.90 -4.81 -18.88
N ASN A 459 43.49 -5.52 -17.83
CA ASN A 459 43.38 -6.99 -17.73
C ASN A 459 42.40 -7.31 -16.57
N GLY A 460 41.63 -8.40 -16.68
CA GLY A 460 40.53 -8.73 -15.77
C GLY A 460 40.90 -8.68 -14.27
N ASP A 461 39.95 -8.25 -13.43
CA ASP A 461 40.14 -8.00 -11.98
C ASP A 461 40.75 -9.22 -11.27
N VAL A 462 42.07 -9.23 -11.17
CA VAL A 462 42.81 -10.08 -10.24
C VAL A 462 42.75 -9.37 -8.89
N CYS A 463 42.26 -10.04 -7.86
CA CYS A 463 42.23 -9.48 -6.52
C CYS A 463 43.65 -9.04 -6.09
N THR A 464 43.82 -7.76 -5.75
CA THR A 464 45.14 -7.14 -5.55
C THR A 464 45.50 -6.93 -4.08
N ALA A 465 44.52 -6.97 -3.16
CA ALA A 465 44.71 -6.83 -1.72
C ALA A 465 43.52 -7.44 -0.93
N ASP A 466 43.78 -7.93 0.28
CA ASP A 466 42.78 -8.47 1.24
C ASP A 466 41.86 -9.59 0.69
N CYS A 467 42.41 -10.45 -0.18
CA CYS A 467 41.65 -11.45 -0.94
C CYS A 467 41.04 -12.58 -0.11
N SER A 468 41.47 -12.75 1.14
CA SER A 468 40.90 -13.73 2.08
C SER A 468 39.74 -13.19 2.90
N ASN A 469 39.42 -11.89 2.78
CA ASN A 469 38.37 -11.26 3.57
C ASN A 469 36.98 -11.68 3.06
N ALA A 470 36.35 -12.56 3.83
CA ALA A 470 35.01 -13.07 3.59
C ALA A 470 33.96 -12.38 4.48
N THR A 471 34.16 -11.14 4.93
CA THR A 471 33.24 -10.49 5.90
C THR A 471 32.39 -9.39 5.28
N LEU A 472 31.21 -9.15 5.86
CA LEU A 472 30.44 -7.93 5.68
C LEU A 472 30.96 -6.84 6.63
N SER A 473 31.04 -5.61 6.13
CA SER A 473 31.28 -4.40 6.94
C SER A 473 29.97 -3.74 7.38
N SER A 474 28.86 -4.01 6.69
CA SER A 474 27.52 -3.60 7.10
C SER A 474 26.46 -4.60 6.67
N LEU A 475 25.43 -4.74 7.51
CA LEU A 475 24.14 -5.32 7.19
C LEU A 475 23.08 -4.44 7.83
N SER A 476 22.06 -4.06 7.08
CA SER A 476 20.94 -3.27 7.58
C SER A 476 19.65 -3.69 6.90
N VAL A 477 18.55 -3.53 7.61
CA VAL A 477 17.21 -3.81 7.11
C VAL A 477 16.47 -2.49 7.05
N SER A 478 15.89 -2.17 5.90
CA SER A 478 15.10 -0.96 5.72
C SER A 478 13.74 -1.32 5.14
N SER A 479 12.68 -0.85 5.76
CA SER A 479 11.31 -0.91 5.26
C SER A 479 10.74 0.51 5.19
N SER A 480 9.89 0.76 4.21
CA SER A 480 9.12 2.00 4.10
C SER A 480 7.95 2.07 5.10
N VAL A 481 7.65 0.96 5.79
CA VAL A 481 6.46 0.78 6.63
C VAL A 481 6.81 0.57 8.10
N ASN A 482 7.91 -0.11 8.43
CA ASN A 482 8.29 -0.45 9.80
C ASN A 482 9.77 -0.14 10.10
N ASP A 483 10.04 0.41 11.29
CA ASP A 483 11.39 0.56 11.81
C ASP A 483 11.88 -0.80 12.34
N PHE A 484 12.55 -1.56 11.47
CA PHE A 484 13.12 -2.85 11.82
C PHE A 484 14.47 -2.70 12.53
N GLU A 485 14.59 -3.32 13.70
CA GLU A 485 15.85 -3.42 14.43
C GLU A 485 16.42 -4.84 14.34
N LEU A 486 17.68 -4.93 13.93
CA LEU A 486 18.41 -6.20 13.84
C LEU A 486 19.08 -6.50 15.18
N PHE A 487 18.76 -7.62 15.82
CA PHE A 487 19.33 -8.01 17.10
C PHE A 487 20.38 -9.11 16.94
N GLN A 488 21.55 -8.94 17.56
CA GLN A 488 22.63 -9.92 17.60
C GLN A 488 22.34 -11.02 18.62
N ARG A 489 22.66 -12.27 18.27
CA ARG A 489 22.39 -13.46 19.09
C ARG A 489 23.67 -14.28 19.28
N ASN A 490 23.82 -14.90 20.46
CA ASN A 490 24.86 -15.89 20.74
C ASN A 490 24.36 -17.34 20.53
N PHE A 491 25.20 -18.35 20.84
CA PHE A 491 24.84 -19.77 20.76
C PHE A 491 23.65 -20.16 21.65
N ASP A 492 23.54 -19.53 22.82
CA ASP A 492 22.41 -19.70 23.73
C ASP A 492 21.18 -18.88 23.31
N ARG A 493 21.26 -18.22 22.14
CA ARG A 493 20.16 -17.49 21.49
C ARG A 493 19.66 -16.27 22.28
N VAL A 494 20.49 -15.80 23.21
CA VAL A 494 20.29 -14.57 23.99
C VAL A 494 20.67 -13.37 23.13
N ILE A 495 19.91 -12.27 23.25
CA ILE A 495 20.25 -11.01 22.60
C ILE A 495 21.52 -10.46 23.26
N THR A 496 22.59 -10.30 22.49
CA THR A 496 23.87 -9.77 22.98
C THR A 496 24.10 -8.31 22.56
N GLY A 497 23.29 -7.78 21.65
CA GLY A 497 23.38 -6.40 21.18
C GLY A 497 22.37 -6.10 20.08
N ALA A 498 22.33 -4.84 19.65
CA ALA A 498 21.52 -4.37 18.52
C ALA A 498 22.41 -3.87 17.37
N GLY A 499 21.87 -3.87 16.16
CA GLY A 499 22.57 -3.55 14.92
C GLY A 499 23.52 -4.66 14.45
N PHE A 500 24.25 -4.39 13.37
CA PHE A 500 25.19 -5.36 12.80
C PHE A 500 26.54 -5.39 13.53
N SER A 501 27.08 -6.60 13.68
CA SER A 501 28.45 -6.86 14.12
C SER A 501 29.04 -8.01 13.31
N SER A 502 30.20 -7.80 12.69
CA SER A 502 30.83 -8.85 11.88
C SER A 502 31.08 -10.15 12.65
N ASP A 503 31.13 -10.12 13.99
CA ASP A 503 31.47 -11.23 14.86
C ASP A 503 30.27 -11.88 15.57
N ALA A 504 29.04 -11.38 15.33
CA ALA A 504 27.84 -12.00 15.88
C ALA A 504 27.65 -13.41 15.31
N PHE A 505 27.15 -14.33 16.14
CA PHE A 505 26.89 -15.71 15.73
C PHE A 505 25.66 -15.79 14.82
N ALA A 506 24.57 -15.14 15.21
CA ALA A 506 23.34 -15.08 14.44
C ALA A 506 22.59 -13.76 14.69
N TYR A 507 21.53 -13.53 13.94
CA TYR A 507 20.67 -12.36 14.06
C TYR A 507 19.20 -12.74 14.15
N SER A 508 18.41 -11.86 14.73
CA SER A 508 16.96 -11.91 14.65
C SER A 508 16.37 -10.57 14.26
N LEU A 509 15.24 -10.61 13.57
CA LEU A 509 14.40 -9.49 13.18
C LEU A 509 12.96 -9.80 13.61
N GLU A 510 12.39 -8.97 14.48
CA GLU A 510 10.99 -9.11 14.88
C GLU A 510 10.07 -8.32 13.94
N VAL A 511 8.99 -8.95 13.52
CA VAL A 511 7.96 -8.39 12.65
C VAL A 511 6.66 -8.23 13.43
N PRO A 512 5.98 -7.07 13.40
CA PRO A 512 4.71 -6.91 14.10
C PRO A 512 3.66 -7.93 13.62
N ARG A 513 2.76 -8.37 14.51
CA ARG A 513 1.71 -9.33 14.13
C ARG A 513 0.79 -8.79 13.04
N ASP A 514 0.51 -7.49 13.07
CA ASP A 514 -0.30 -6.74 12.11
C ASP A 514 0.51 -6.25 10.90
N PHE A 515 1.70 -6.81 10.68
CA PHE A 515 2.54 -6.51 9.54
C PHE A 515 1.80 -6.77 8.22
N VAL A 516 1.82 -5.78 7.33
CA VAL A 516 1.27 -5.91 5.98
C VAL A 516 2.37 -6.46 5.08
N GLU A 517 2.02 -7.48 4.29
CA GLU A 517 2.93 -8.14 3.33
C GLU A 517 3.73 -7.13 2.51
N SER A 518 5.05 -7.30 2.48
CA SER A 518 5.96 -6.32 1.88
C SER A 518 7.30 -6.94 1.51
N ASP A 519 7.86 -6.47 0.40
CA ASP A 519 9.26 -6.69 0.07
C ASP A 519 10.13 -5.80 0.96
N THR A 520 10.96 -6.41 1.79
CA THR A 520 11.84 -5.75 2.75
C THR A 520 13.28 -5.80 2.25
N ALA A 521 13.92 -4.64 2.12
CA ALA A 521 15.26 -4.55 1.58
C ALA A 521 16.32 -4.84 2.66
N PHE A 522 17.15 -5.85 2.39
CA PHE A 522 18.36 -6.15 3.14
C PHE A 522 19.55 -5.57 2.41
N SER A 523 20.17 -4.56 3.00
CA SER A 523 21.35 -3.86 2.44
C SER A 523 22.63 -4.39 3.08
N VAL A 524 23.59 -4.77 2.24
CA VAL A 524 24.86 -5.37 2.63
C VAL A 524 26.03 -4.63 1.99
N THR A 525 27.13 -4.52 2.74
CA THR A 525 28.43 -4.09 2.20
C THR A 525 29.44 -5.17 2.50
N ALA A 526 30.01 -5.78 1.46
CA ALA A 526 31.06 -6.78 1.56
C ALA A 526 32.45 -6.19 1.28
N ALA A 527 33.50 -6.96 1.57
CA ALA A 527 34.85 -6.63 1.13
C ALA A 527 34.94 -6.50 -0.41
N GLU A 528 35.84 -5.63 -0.89
CA GLU A 528 35.92 -5.18 -2.30
C GLU A 528 35.90 -6.30 -3.35
N TYR A 529 36.55 -7.43 -3.05
CA TYR A 529 36.67 -8.58 -3.95
C TYR A 529 35.78 -9.76 -3.56
N ALA A 530 35.00 -9.64 -2.48
CA ALA A 530 34.12 -10.69 -2.03
C ALA A 530 32.84 -10.75 -2.89
N THR A 531 32.29 -11.95 -3.02
CA THR A 531 30.99 -12.18 -3.66
C THR A 531 29.96 -12.55 -2.61
N VAL A 532 28.75 -12.01 -2.75
CA VAL A 532 27.66 -12.25 -1.81
C VAL A 532 26.55 -13.03 -2.49
N SER A 533 26.23 -14.20 -1.95
CA SER A 533 25.03 -14.96 -2.30
C SER A 533 24.12 -15.06 -1.08
N TYR A 534 22.84 -15.29 -1.30
CA TYR A 534 21.88 -15.43 -0.23
C TYR A 534 20.83 -16.48 -0.54
N ASP A 535 20.31 -17.10 0.50
CA ASP A 535 19.10 -17.90 0.45
C ASP A 535 18.07 -17.46 1.47
N ILE A 536 16.81 -17.60 1.06
CA ILE A 536 15.65 -17.25 1.87
C ILE A 536 14.77 -18.49 1.90
N GLN A 537 14.39 -18.90 3.10
CA GLN A 537 13.52 -20.04 3.35
C GLN A 537 12.32 -19.55 4.13
N TYR A 538 11.11 -19.78 3.61
CA TYR A 538 9.86 -19.39 4.27
C TYR A 538 9.25 -20.59 4.96
N ASP A 539 8.47 -20.34 6.01
CA ASP A 539 7.81 -21.39 6.77
C ASP A 539 6.73 -22.16 5.97
N ASP A 540 6.23 -21.62 4.86
CA ASP A 540 5.35 -22.29 3.90
C ASP A 540 6.08 -23.33 3.02
N GLY A 541 7.41 -23.44 3.18
CA GLY A 541 8.29 -24.35 2.45
C GLY A 541 8.75 -23.82 1.10
N THR A 542 8.44 -22.57 0.76
CA THR A 542 9.06 -21.89 -0.38
C THR A 542 10.48 -21.47 -0.06
N TYR A 543 11.37 -21.50 -1.06
CA TYR A 543 12.75 -21.08 -0.91
C TYR A 543 13.24 -20.35 -2.17
N SER A 544 14.23 -19.47 -2.00
CA SER A 544 14.92 -18.78 -3.10
C SER A 544 16.40 -18.70 -2.83
N TRP A 545 17.23 -18.89 -3.86
CA TRP A 545 18.68 -18.70 -3.83
C TRP A 545 19.09 -17.74 -4.94
N ASP A 546 19.92 -16.73 -4.62
CA ASP A 546 20.47 -15.83 -5.64
C ASP A 546 21.87 -15.30 -5.25
N THR A 547 22.53 -14.60 -6.17
CA THR A 547 23.85 -13.98 -5.98
C THR A 547 23.81 -12.53 -6.41
N LEU A 548 24.28 -11.62 -5.54
CA LEU A 548 24.33 -10.19 -5.85
C LEU A 548 25.27 -9.94 -7.03
N THR A 549 24.76 -9.20 -8.01
CA THR A 549 25.57 -8.75 -9.15
C THR A 549 26.58 -7.68 -8.71
N LYS A 550 27.70 -7.55 -9.44
CA LYS A 550 28.76 -6.59 -9.07
C LYS A 550 28.20 -5.16 -9.01
N GLY A 551 28.26 -4.54 -7.83
CA GLY A 551 27.73 -3.19 -7.57
C GLY A 551 26.33 -3.15 -6.97
N GLN A 552 25.64 -4.30 -6.90
CA GLN A 552 24.39 -4.45 -6.15
C GLN A 552 24.72 -4.59 -4.65
N THR A 553 24.11 -3.75 -3.83
CA THR A 553 24.36 -3.71 -2.37
C THR A 553 23.13 -4.09 -1.55
N SER A 554 22.09 -4.60 -2.20
CA SER A 554 20.86 -5.01 -1.51
C SER A 554 20.10 -6.09 -2.27
N PHE A 555 19.28 -6.83 -1.52
CA PHE A 555 18.28 -7.75 -2.04
C PHE A 555 16.99 -7.64 -1.22
N ASN A 556 15.88 -8.05 -1.81
CA ASN A 556 14.58 -7.99 -1.15
C ASN A 556 14.20 -9.37 -0.61
N VAL A 557 13.61 -9.36 0.58
CA VAL A 557 12.98 -10.51 1.22
C VAL A 557 11.49 -10.22 1.29
N HIS A 558 10.68 -11.12 0.75
CA HIS A 558 9.23 -10.96 0.69
C HIS A 558 8.59 -11.43 2.00
N LEU A 559 8.40 -10.53 2.95
CA LEU A 559 7.84 -10.87 4.25
C LEU A 559 6.31 -10.87 4.17
N LYS A 560 5.67 -11.88 4.78
CA LYS A 560 4.22 -12.03 4.82
C LYS A 560 3.68 -11.92 6.25
N PRO A 561 2.43 -11.46 6.47
CA PRO A 561 1.79 -11.46 7.78
C PRO A 561 1.75 -12.87 8.37
N LEU A 562 2.11 -13.01 9.65
CA LEU A 562 2.03 -14.29 10.37
C LEU A 562 2.87 -15.43 9.77
N HIS A 563 3.95 -15.07 9.05
CA HIS A 563 4.90 -16.02 8.49
C HIS A 563 6.32 -15.72 8.98
N ASP A 564 7.07 -16.78 9.27
CA ASP A 564 8.51 -16.68 9.54
C ASP A 564 9.33 -16.84 8.25
N ALA A 565 10.56 -16.31 8.27
CA ALA A 565 11.55 -16.53 7.24
C ALA A 565 12.96 -16.68 7.84
N SER A 566 13.74 -17.59 7.28
CA SER A 566 15.16 -17.74 7.57
C SER A 566 15.98 -17.23 6.38
N ILE A 567 16.96 -16.37 6.64
CA ILE A 567 17.82 -15.79 5.61
C ILE A 567 19.26 -16.16 5.91
N TYR A 568 19.95 -16.74 4.94
CA TYR A 568 21.39 -17.00 5.00
C TYR A 568 22.08 -16.12 3.98
N ILE A 569 23.10 -15.39 4.41
CA ILE A 569 23.95 -14.59 3.53
C ILE A 569 25.35 -15.19 3.55
N TYR A 570 25.84 -15.64 2.40
CA TYR A 570 27.17 -16.19 2.21
C TYR A 570 28.07 -15.16 1.56
N VAL A 571 29.18 -14.86 2.21
CA VAL A 571 30.23 -14.00 1.67
C VAL A 571 31.43 -14.87 1.35
N ASN A 572 31.73 -15.02 0.06
CA ASN A 572 32.88 -15.76 -0.41
C ASN A 572 34.01 -14.78 -0.72
N SER A 573 35.20 -15.01 -0.16
CA SER A 573 36.38 -14.17 -0.35
C SER A 573 36.84 -14.13 -1.81
N GLY A 574 37.62 -13.10 -2.17
CA GLY A 574 38.13 -12.93 -3.54
C GLY A 574 39.05 -14.06 -4.01
N ASP A 575 39.74 -14.74 -3.08
CA ASP A 575 40.53 -15.95 -3.36
C ASP A 575 39.69 -17.24 -3.48
N LYS A 576 38.40 -17.17 -3.14
CA LYS A 576 37.42 -18.27 -3.11
C LYS A 576 37.78 -19.43 -2.18
N ILE A 577 38.67 -19.20 -1.21
CA ILE A 577 39.08 -20.20 -0.21
C ILE A 577 38.23 -20.07 1.05
N HIS A 578 37.77 -18.87 1.38
CA HIS A 578 37.08 -18.57 2.63
C HIS A 578 35.63 -18.17 2.37
N THR A 579 34.73 -18.71 3.16
CA THR A 579 33.31 -18.34 3.16
C THR A 579 32.89 -18.05 4.59
N LYS A 580 32.21 -16.91 4.81
CA LYS A 580 31.51 -16.63 6.05
C LYS A 580 30.02 -16.55 5.79
N SER A 581 29.23 -17.17 6.65
CA SER A 581 27.77 -17.07 6.63
C SER A 581 27.25 -16.14 7.72
N TYR A 582 26.20 -15.41 7.40
CA TYR A 582 25.41 -14.62 8.34
C TYR A 582 23.98 -15.16 8.32
N TYR A 583 23.50 -15.62 9.47
CA TYR A 583 22.16 -16.20 9.62
C TYR A 583 21.23 -15.20 10.29
N ILE A 584 20.11 -14.88 9.64
CA ILE A 584 19.10 -13.95 10.14
C ILE A 584 17.76 -14.67 10.21
N GLU A 585 17.16 -14.64 11.38
CA GLU A 585 15.82 -15.15 11.60
C GLU A 585 14.81 -14.01 11.60
N VAL A 586 13.79 -14.12 10.77
CA VAL A 586 12.66 -13.19 10.75
C VAL A 586 11.45 -13.89 11.34
N PHE A 587 10.88 -13.34 12.42
CA PHE A 587 9.69 -13.90 13.04
C PHE A 587 8.69 -12.81 13.40
N TYR A 588 7.40 -13.12 13.25
CA TYR A 588 6.35 -12.20 13.67
C TYR A 588 6.05 -12.28 15.18
N THR A 589 5.48 -11.21 15.77
CA THR A 589 5.10 -11.21 17.19
C THR A 589 4.01 -12.24 17.47
N ARG A 590 4.32 -13.21 18.35
CA ARG A 590 3.42 -14.32 18.70
C ARG A 590 2.33 -13.90 19.67
N ASN A 591 1.15 -14.49 19.51
CA ASN A 591 0.09 -14.39 20.53
C ASN A 591 0.23 -15.50 21.60
N LEU A 592 -0.63 -15.48 22.62
CA LEU A 592 -0.63 -16.49 23.69
C LEU A 592 -0.77 -17.93 23.18
N GLN A 593 -1.58 -18.15 22.15
CA GLN A 593 -1.82 -19.50 21.62
C GLN A 593 -0.62 -20.06 20.86
N GLU A 594 0.16 -19.20 20.21
CA GLU A 594 1.36 -19.57 19.46
C GLU A 594 2.61 -19.63 20.33
N ALA A 595 2.65 -18.79 21.38
CA ALA A 595 3.79 -18.68 22.28
C ALA A 595 3.87 -19.83 23.29
N PHE A 596 2.73 -20.41 23.67
CA PHE A 596 2.66 -21.40 24.74
C PHE A 596 2.08 -22.75 24.28
N ARG A 597 2.48 -23.81 24.98
CA ARG A 597 1.84 -25.13 24.96
C ARG A 597 1.84 -25.74 26.36
N ILE A 598 0.94 -26.70 26.61
CA ILE A 598 0.96 -27.54 27.79
C ILE A 598 1.69 -28.83 27.49
N GLU A 599 2.68 -29.18 28.31
CA GLU A 599 3.31 -30.50 28.29
C GLU A 599 2.88 -31.31 29.51
N ASN A 600 2.55 -32.58 29.28
CA ASN A 600 2.48 -33.56 30.37
C ASN A 600 3.83 -34.28 30.49
N ARG A 601 4.57 -33.99 31.54
CA ARG A 601 5.87 -34.64 31.83
C ARG A 601 5.81 -35.66 32.97
N GLY A 602 4.60 -36.01 33.43
CA GLY A 602 4.45 -37.06 34.42
C GLY A 602 4.90 -38.41 33.86
N TYR A 603 5.90 -39.03 34.48
CA TYR A 603 6.22 -40.45 34.24
C TYR A 603 5.10 -41.38 34.75
N ASP A 604 4.26 -40.86 35.64
CA ASP A 604 3.12 -41.55 36.21
C ASP A 604 1.83 -41.18 35.46
N THR A 605 1.27 -42.14 34.73
CA THR A 605 0.01 -41.98 34.01
C THR A 605 -1.19 -41.81 34.94
N ALA A 606 -1.09 -42.21 36.22
CA ALA A 606 -2.11 -42.01 37.22
C ALA A 606 -2.11 -40.59 37.82
N HIS A 607 -0.99 -39.86 37.72
CA HIS A 607 -0.83 -38.52 38.28
C HIS A 607 -0.11 -37.59 37.27
N PRO A 608 -0.82 -37.12 36.23
CA PRO A 608 -0.22 -36.28 35.21
C PRO A 608 0.31 -34.97 35.81
N GLN A 609 1.51 -34.56 35.38
CA GLN A 609 2.13 -33.31 35.78
C GLN A 609 2.19 -32.36 34.59
N TYR A 610 1.23 -31.44 34.56
CA TYR A 610 1.12 -30.45 33.50
C TYR A 610 2.03 -29.25 33.77
N SER A 611 2.72 -28.83 32.73
CA SER A 611 3.53 -27.62 32.73
C SER A 611 3.16 -26.77 31.54
N LEU A 612 2.98 -25.47 31.77
CA LEU A 612 2.92 -24.49 30.69
C LEU A 612 4.35 -24.18 30.27
N VAL A 613 4.65 -24.33 28.99
CA VAL A 613 5.98 -24.09 28.44
C VAL A 613 5.94 -23.10 27.30
N SER A 614 6.96 -22.25 27.21
CA SER A 614 7.18 -21.36 26.08
C SER A 614 8.66 -21.29 25.72
N ARG A 615 8.94 -21.13 24.43
CA ARG A 615 10.28 -20.73 23.94
C ARG A 615 10.23 -19.47 23.07
N ALA A 616 9.08 -18.78 23.05
CA ALA A 616 8.89 -17.56 22.29
C ALA A 616 9.31 -16.30 23.08
N LEU A 617 9.51 -16.42 24.40
CA LEU A 617 9.73 -15.29 25.31
C LEU A 617 11.21 -14.88 25.44
N GLU A 618 11.46 -13.63 25.83
CA GLU A 618 12.78 -13.05 26.18
C GLU A 618 13.21 -13.34 27.61
N ASP A 619 14.52 -13.43 27.80
CA ASP A 619 15.11 -13.60 29.11
C ASP A 619 14.66 -12.46 30.02
N GLY A 620 14.10 -12.82 31.17
CA GLY A 620 13.53 -11.86 32.11
C GLY A 620 12.03 -11.57 31.93
N ASP A 621 11.39 -12.02 30.85
CA ASP A 621 9.93 -11.93 30.71
C ASP A 621 9.26 -12.65 31.87
N GLN A 622 8.32 -11.98 32.55
CA GLN A 622 7.54 -12.54 33.65
C GLN A 622 6.23 -13.08 33.11
N VAL A 623 5.94 -14.35 33.39
CA VAL A 623 4.70 -15.03 33.03
C VAL A 623 3.87 -15.24 34.29
N VAL A 624 2.61 -14.80 34.25
CA VAL A 624 1.61 -15.03 35.29
C VAL A 624 0.48 -15.86 34.72
N VAL A 625 0.19 -16.99 35.35
CA VAL A 625 -0.92 -17.89 34.99
C VAL A 625 -1.93 -17.86 36.12
N THR A 626 -3.20 -17.58 35.79
CA THR A 626 -4.30 -17.53 36.76
C THR A 626 -5.31 -18.63 36.48
N ILE A 627 -5.44 -19.56 37.42
CA ILE A 627 -6.38 -20.71 37.36
C ILE A 627 -7.34 -20.61 38.55
N GLY A 628 -8.59 -20.25 38.29
CA GLY A 628 -9.57 -19.97 39.34
C GLY A 628 -9.12 -18.79 40.21
N SER A 629 -8.97 -19.01 41.52
CA SER A 629 -8.48 -17.99 42.47
C SER A 629 -6.96 -18.02 42.69
N ASN A 630 -6.24 -18.94 42.05
CA ASN A 630 -4.80 -19.12 42.24
C ASN A 630 -4.03 -18.47 41.09
N SER A 631 -2.88 -17.86 41.40
CA SER A 631 -1.96 -17.36 40.39
C SER A 631 -0.56 -17.91 40.63
N ILE A 632 0.12 -18.27 39.55
CA ILE A 632 1.48 -18.81 39.53
C ILE A 632 2.32 -17.87 38.67
N THR A 633 3.52 -17.54 39.14
CA THR A 633 4.45 -16.66 38.42
C THR A 633 5.74 -17.41 38.13
N ALA A 634 6.28 -17.22 36.93
CA ALA A 634 7.59 -17.72 36.53
C ALA A 634 8.31 -16.65 35.72
N THR A 635 9.64 -16.67 35.76
CA THR A 635 10.49 -15.87 34.89
C THR A 635 10.98 -16.75 33.75
N ASN A 636 11.01 -16.21 32.53
CA ASN A 636 11.65 -16.86 31.41
C ASN A 636 13.17 -16.76 31.57
N GLU A 637 13.85 -17.90 31.60
CA GLU A 637 15.31 -17.99 31.78
C GLU A 637 15.93 -18.74 30.60
N ASN A 638 17.00 -18.21 30.02
CA ASN A 638 17.73 -18.81 28.89
C ASN A 638 16.80 -19.19 27.71
N GLY A 639 15.85 -18.31 27.37
CA GLY A 639 14.92 -18.43 26.27
C GLY A 639 13.85 -19.51 26.48
N ASN A 640 13.71 -20.03 27.70
CA ASN A 640 12.77 -21.09 28.02
C ASN A 640 11.97 -20.76 29.28
N THR A 641 10.65 -20.78 29.14
CA THR A 641 9.75 -20.78 30.27
C THR A 641 9.29 -22.20 30.51
N PHE A 642 9.48 -22.64 31.74
CA PHE A 642 8.93 -23.89 32.24
C PHE A 642 8.19 -23.59 33.54
N MET A 643 6.86 -23.66 33.51
CA MET A 643 6.02 -23.40 34.66
C MET A 643 5.19 -24.64 34.97
N GLN A 644 5.49 -25.30 36.09
CA GLN A 644 4.58 -26.32 36.61
C GLN A 644 3.25 -25.67 36.99
N LEU A 645 2.14 -26.36 36.69
CA LEU A 645 0.79 -25.89 37.02
C LEU A 645 0.24 -26.68 38.21
N PRO A 646 0.68 -26.40 39.46
CA PRO A 646 0.17 -27.11 40.63
C PRO A 646 -1.34 -26.87 40.75
N ASN A 647 -2.10 -27.95 40.88
CA ASN A 647 -3.57 -27.97 40.98
C ASN A 647 -4.33 -27.71 39.67
N PHE A 648 -3.66 -27.67 38.52
CA PHE A 648 -4.37 -27.72 37.25
C PHE A 648 -5.01 -29.09 37.05
N THR A 649 -6.34 -29.13 37.02
CA THR A 649 -7.12 -30.32 36.67
C THR A 649 -7.84 -30.02 35.36
N PRO A 650 -7.53 -30.73 34.27
CA PRO A 650 -8.23 -30.55 33.01
C PRO A 650 -9.75 -30.75 33.17
N ALA A 651 -10.52 -30.00 32.41
CA ALA A 651 -11.96 -30.21 32.30
C ALA A 651 -12.28 -31.64 31.83
N ALA A 652 -13.50 -32.12 32.10
CA ALA A 652 -13.92 -33.49 31.79
C ALA A 652 -13.84 -33.84 30.29
N ASN A 653 -14.01 -32.86 29.41
CA ASN A 653 -13.86 -32.99 27.95
C ASN A 653 -12.42 -32.73 27.47
N LEU A 654 -11.45 -32.57 28.38
CA LEU A 654 -10.04 -32.31 28.11
C LEU A 654 -9.75 -30.98 27.40
N GLN A 655 -10.73 -30.08 27.30
CA GLN A 655 -10.61 -28.76 26.68
C GLN A 655 -11.04 -27.67 27.66
N GLY A 656 -10.38 -26.51 27.64
CA GLY A 656 -10.75 -25.40 28.50
C GLY A 656 -9.79 -24.23 28.39
N GLU A 657 -9.85 -23.33 29.37
CA GLU A 657 -9.05 -22.10 29.36
C GLU A 657 -8.56 -21.68 30.74
N PHE A 658 -7.48 -20.90 30.75
CA PHE A 658 -7.04 -20.12 31.91
C PHE A 658 -6.39 -18.82 31.44
N HIS A 659 -6.32 -17.81 32.31
CA HIS A 659 -5.78 -16.50 31.95
C HIS A 659 -4.25 -16.52 32.05
N VAL A 660 -3.58 -15.91 31.07
CA VAL A 660 -2.13 -15.75 31.03
C VAL A 660 -1.78 -14.30 30.73
N THR A 661 -0.88 -13.75 31.52
CA THR A 661 -0.28 -12.42 31.29
C THR A 661 1.22 -12.57 31.19
N VAL A 662 1.83 -11.88 30.23
CA VAL A 662 3.29 -11.81 30.05
C VAL A 662 3.70 -10.34 30.10
N THR A 663 4.73 -10.05 30.89
CA THR A 663 5.29 -8.70 31.02
C THR A 663 6.80 -8.71 30.75
N ARG A 664 7.29 -7.67 30.08
CA ARG A 664 8.69 -7.40 29.82
C ARG A 664 9.06 -6.07 30.49
N GLY A 665 9.84 -6.14 31.56
CA GLY A 665 10.00 -4.98 32.46
C GLY A 665 8.64 -4.53 32.98
N ASP A 666 8.28 -3.27 32.75
CA ASP A 666 6.98 -2.70 33.16
C ASP A 666 5.89 -2.78 32.07
N GLN A 667 6.21 -3.33 30.89
CA GLN A 667 5.27 -3.39 29.76
C GLN A 667 4.56 -4.75 29.69
N GLN A 668 3.24 -4.73 29.56
CA GLN A 668 2.46 -5.92 29.25
C GLN A 668 2.57 -6.23 27.76
N ILE A 669 3.16 -7.39 27.43
CA ILE A 669 3.38 -7.82 26.04
C ILE A 669 2.37 -8.87 25.57
N MET A 670 1.75 -9.61 26.48
CA MET A 670 0.62 -10.51 26.17
C MET A 670 -0.35 -10.57 27.34
N ASP A 671 -1.66 -10.63 27.06
CA ASP A 671 -2.70 -10.78 28.09
C ASP A 671 -3.99 -11.36 27.50
N GLY A 672 -4.55 -12.37 28.16
CA GLY A 672 -5.81 -12.98 27.75
C GLY A 672 -5.96 -14.44 28.13
N SER A 673 -7.05 -15.05 27.65
CA SER A 673 -7.33 -16.47 27.87
C SER A 673 -6.49 -17.38 26.96
N TYR A 674 -5.66 -18.22 27.56
CA TYR A 674 -5.04 -19.37 26.91
C TYR A 674 -6.04 -20.53 26.82
N GLN A 675 -6.17 -21.12 25.64
CA GLN A 675 -7.12 -22.21 25.35
C GLN A 675 -6.29 -23.47 25.18
N TYR A 676 -6.61 -24.52 25.92
CA TYR A 676 -5.91 -25.79 25.83
C TYR A 676 -6.81 -26.88 25.24
N ASP A 677 -6.20 -27.80 24.50
CA ASP A 677 -6.83 -29.03 24.04
C ASP A 677 -5.93 -30.25 24.33
N LEU A 678 -6.25 -30.95 25.42
CA LEU A 678 -5.53 -32.15 25.85
C LEU A 678 -6.17 -33.43 25.28
N THR A 679 -7.00 -33.31 24.24
CA THR A 679 -7.58 -34.48 23.56
C THR A 679 -6.44 -35.33 22.98
N PRO A 680 -6.42 -36.65 23.24
CA PRO A 680 -5.45 -37.57 22.63
C PRO A 680 -5.55 -37.56 21.11
N LEU A 681 -4.41 -37.58 20.44
CA LEU A 681 -4.33 -37.70 18.98
C LEU A 681 -4.71 -39.10 18.53
N ASN A 682 -5.28 -39.17 17.33
CA ASN A 682 -5.60 -40.43 16.70
C ASN A 682 -4.32 -41.13 16.19
N LEU A 683 -4.18 -42.41 16.50
CA LEU A 683 -3.26 -43.29 15.79
C LEU A 683 -3.86 -43.58 14.40
N VAL A 684 -3.28 -43.00 13.35
CA VAL A 684 -3.92 -42.92 12.02
C VAL A 684 -3.65 -44.11 11.11
N THR A 685 -2.67 -44.96 11.45
CA THR A 685 -2.34 -46.17 10.67
C THR A 685 -1.64 -47.22 11.51
N ASP A 686 -1.75 -48.47 11.09
CA ASP A 686 -0.93 -49.60 11.56
C ASP A 686 0.47 -49.62 10.93
N GLY A 687 0.78 -48.66 10.05
CA GLY A 687 2.01 -48.56 9.27
C GLY A 687 1.78 -48.68 7.77
N SER A 688 0.55 -48.99 7.33
CA SER A 688 0.20 -49.02 5.90
C SER A 688 0.50 -47.69 5.21
N GLY A 689 1.50 -47.69 4.33
CA GLY A 689 1.90 -46.53 3.52
C GLY A 689 2.97 -45.62 4.12
N ILE A 690 3.44 -45.87 5.35
CA ILE A 690 4.57 -45.14 5.97
C ILE A 690 5.63 -46.16 6.36
N ASP A 691 6.83 -46.04 5.80
CA ASP A 691 7.96 -46.91 6.12
C ASP A 691 9.03 -46.13 6.88
N VAL A 692 9.44 -46.65 8.04
CA VAL A 692 10.51 -46.09 8.87
C VAL A 692 11.63 -47.12 8.95
N GLN A 693 12.80 -46.75 8.43
CA GLN A 693 13.99 -47.58 8.42
C GLN A 693 15.11 -46.92 9.22
N LEU A 694 15.91 -47.73 9.90
CA LEU A 694 17.17 -47.26 10.46
C LEU A 694 18.20 -47.08 9.35
N MET A 695 19.04 -46.05 9.47
CA MET A 695 20.17 -45.87 8.56
C MET A 695 21.27 -46.88 8.89
N THR A 696 21.90 -47.43 7.86
CA THR A 696 23.02 -48.35 8.07
C THR A 696 24.28 -47.57 8.42
N ARG A 697 25.25 -48.24 9.05
CA ARG A 697 26.55 -47.67 9.38
C ARG A 697 27.28 -47.12 8.15
N GLU A 698 27.16 -47.80 7.00
CA GLU A 698 27.73 -47.34 5.73
C GLU A 698 27.09 -46.02 5.29
N GLU A 699 25.76 -45.89 5.39
CA GLU A 699 25.05 -44.64 5.07
C GLU A 699 25.44 -43.49 6.02
N LEU A 700 25.63 -43.77 7.31
CA LEU A 700 26.09 -42.78 8.29
C LEU A 700 27.54 -42.33 8.02
N GLN A 701 28.40 -43.26 7.60
CA GLN A 701 29.79 -42.96 7.25
C GLN A 701 29.91 -42.16 5.95
N ASP A 702 29.08 -42.47 4.96
CA ASP A 702 29.00 -41.71 3.72
C ASP A 702 28.54 -40.28 4.01
N ASP A 703 27.54 -40.09 4.88
CA ASP A 703 27.12 -38.76 5.33
C ASP A 703 28.26 -38.01 6.04
N ASP A 704 28.91 -38.64 7.01
CA ASP A 704 30.04 -38.05 7.75
C ASP A 704 31.20 -37.62 6.82
N ALA A 705 31.43 -38.35 5.72
CA ALA A 705 32.47 -38.02 4.75
C ALA A 705 32.17 -36.76 3.92
N HIS A 706 30.89 -36.40 3.78
CA HIS A 706 30.43 -35.25 3.01
C HIS A 706 29.91 -34.12 3.91
N SER A 707 29.69 -34.39 5.20
CA SER A 707 29.18 -33.44 6.18
C SER A 707 30.22 -32.38 6.53
N THR A 708 29.75 -31.14 6.65
CA THR A 708 30.55 -30.01 7.15
C THR A 708 30.50 -29.88 8.68
N PHE A 709 29.72 -30.73 9.36
CA PHE A 709 29.62 -30.71 10.82
C PHE A 709 30.80 -31.46 11.46
N PRO A 710 31.37 -30.95 12.56
CA PRO A 710 32.51 -31.58 13.22
C PRO A 710 32.12 -32.86 13.98
N ASP A 711 30.87 -32.99 14.36
CA ASP A 711 30.34 -34.14 15.10
C ASP A 711 29.95 -35.26 14.14
N ARG A 712 30.34 -36.49 14.49
CA ARG A 712 30.02 -37.69 13.71
C ARG A 712 28.58 -38.13 13.94
N SER A 713 28.03 -38.80 12.94
CA SER A 713 26.71 -39.41 12.97
C SER A 713 26.65 -40.61 13.90
N SER A 714 25.79 -40.53 14.92
CA SER A 714 25.53 -41.56 15.90
C SER A 714 24.52 -42.60 15.42
N TYR A 715 23.41 -42.15 14.82
CA TYR A 715 22.35 -43.00 14.26
C TYR A 715 21.44 -42.14 13.38
N GLY A 716 20.53 -42.76 12.62
CA GLY A 716 19.58 -42.02 11.80
C GLY A 716 18.35 -42.82 11.38
N PHE A 717 17.35 -42.09 10.87
CA PHE A 717 16.09 -42.62 10.35
C PHE A 717 15.87 -42.22 8.89
N LYS A 718 15.32 -43.14 8.10
CA LYS A 718 14.78 -42.90 6.76
C LYS A 718 13.28 -43.11 6.80
N ILE A 719 12.52 -42.12 6.39
CA ILE A 719 11.05 -42.18 6.41
C ILE A 719 10.52 -42.00 4.99
N SER A 720 9.86 -43.02 4.48
CA SER A 720 9.29 -43.05 3.12
C SER A 720 7.77 -43.13 3.15
N PHE A 721 7.13 -42.46 2.20
CA PHE A 721 5.68 -42.48 2.03
C PHE A 721 5.30 -43.19 0.74
N HIS A 722 4.43 -44.20 0.84
CA HIS A 722 3.97 -45.03 -0.27
C HIS A 722 2.46 -44.84 -0.46
N PRO A 723 2.03 -43.84 -1.26
CA PRO A 723 0.63 -43.46 -1.37
C PRO A 723 -0.26 -44.57 -1.95
N ASP A 724 0.31 -45.46 -2.77
CA ASP A 724 -0.34 -46.65 -3.30
C ASP A 724 -0.67 -47.71 -2.23
N LYS A 725 -0.02 -47.64 -1.07
CA LYS A 725 -0.21 -48.56 0.07
C LYS A 725 -0.97 -47.91 1.23
N ILE A 726 -1.33 -46.63 1.11
CA ILE A 726 -2.15 -45.93 2.12
C ILE A 726 -3.58 -46.47 2.05
N THR A 727 -4.04 -47.05 3.16
CA THR A 727 -5.39 -47.63 3.29
C THR A 727 -6.36 -46.72 4.04
N SER A 728 -5.84 -45.76 4.82
CA SER A 728 -6.65 -44.76 5.54
C SER A 728 -7.01 -43.59 4.62
N SER A 729 -8.30 -43.26 4.53
CA SER A 729 -8.78 -42.11 3.77
C SER A 729 -8.20 -40.79 4.28
N ASP A 730 -7.91 -40.70 5.58
CA ASP A 730 -7.44 -39.48 6.22
C ASP A 730 -5.98 -39.20 5.83
N LEU A 731 -5.18 -40.24 5.58
CA LEU A 731 -3.78 -40.13 5.18
C LEU A 731 -3.56 -39.75 3.72
N LEU A 732 -4.56 -39.94 2.83
CA LEU A 732 -4.45 -39.50 1.44
C LEU A 732 -4.29 -37.99 1.30
N ASN A 733 -4.71 -37.24 2.34
CA ASN A 733 -4.61 -35.79 2.40
C ASN A 733 -3.34 -35.30 3.08
N ALA A 734 -2.47 -36.19 3.57
CA ALA A 734 -1.23 -35.80 4.23
C ALA A 734 -0.30 -35.09 3.23
N LYS A 735 0.11 -33.85 3.56
CA LYS A 735 1.04 -33.03 2.78
C LYS A 735 2.33 -32.71 3.52
N PHE A 736 2.29 -32.69 4.85
CA PHE A 736 3.45 -32.43 5.69
C PHE A 736 3.59 -33.47 6.80
N MET A 737 4.79 -33.60 7.33
CA MET A 737 5.11 -34.50 8.44
C MET A 737 6.03 -33.83 9.46
N SER A 738 6.01 -34.32 10.69
CA SER A 738 7.08 -34.05 11.65
C SER A 738 7.41 -35.32 12.43
N ILE A 739 8.55 -35.33 13.11
CA ILE A 739 9.02 -36.50 13.85
C ILE A 739 9.31 -36.17 15.30
N ASN A 740 9.09 -37.14 16.18
CA ASN A 740 9.54 -37.12 17.55
C ASN A 740 9.99 -38.53 17.95
N TRP A 741 10.72 -38.67 19.05
CA TRP A 741 11.17 -39.97 19.54
C TRP A 741 11.21 -40.00 21.06
N SER A 742 11.05 -41.19 21.62
CA SER A 742 11.21 -41.44 23.04
C SER A 742 12.00 -42.71 23.25
N ASP A 743 13.02 -42.63 24.09
CA ASP A 743 13.81 -43.78 24.50
C ASP A 743 12.98 -44.81 25.28
N ILE A 744 13.34 -46.08 25.12
CA ILE A 744 12.79 -47.23 25.82
C ILE A 744 13.75 -47.55 26.96
N TRP A 745 13.66 -46.80 28.05
CA TRP A 745 14.56 -46.95 29.19
C TRP A 745 14.29 -48.21 30.01
N SER A 746 13.08 -48.78 29.93
CA SER A 746 12.69 -50.00 30.64
C SER A 746 11.87 -50.97 29.77
N ALA A 747 11.85 -52.24 30.14
CA ALA A 747 11.13 -53.28 29.39
C ALA A 747 9.60 -53.07 29.32
N ASP A 748 9.04 -52.34 30.28
CA ASP A 748 7.63 -51.97 30.39
C ASP A 748 7.31 -50.57 29.82
N THR A 749 8.29 -49.86 29.26
CA THR A 749 8.06 -48.55 28.63
C THR A 749 7.10 -48.70 27.45
N ALA A 750 5.87 -48.20 27.62
CA ALA A 750 4.86 -48.12 26.58
C ALA A 750 5.07 -46.89 25.68
N PRO A 751 4.59 -46.91 24.42
CA PRO A 751 4.61 -45.72 23.58
C PRO A 751 3.78 -44.61 24.21
N ARG A 752 4.28 -43.38 24.14
CA ARG A 752 3.61 -42.18 24.62
C ARG A 752 2.31 -41.95 23.85
N ILE A 753 1.27 -41.58 24.58
CA ILE A 753 0.03 -41.04 24.02
C ILE A 753 0.22 -39.53 23.88
N TRP A 754 0.14 -39.05 22.64
CA TRP A 754 0.30 -37.64 22.31
C TRP A 754 -1.06 -36.94 22.33
N THR A 755 -1.09 -35.68 22.75
CA THR A 755 -2.29 -34.82 22.74
C THR A 755 -2.15 -33.68 21.72
N ASN A 756 -3.26 -32.99 21.41
CA ASN A 756 -3.24 -31.80 20.55
C ASN A 756 -2.27 -30.72 21.08
N GLU A 757 -2.14 -30.54 22.40
CA GLU A 757 -1.16 -29.63 23.00
C GLU A 757 0.30 -30.09 22.83
N ASP A 758 0.58 -31.40 22.88
CA ASP A 758 1.96 -31.89 22.77
C ASP A 758 2.55 -31.70 21.37
N VAL A 759 1.71 -31.65 20.34
CA VAL A 759 2.10 -31.44 18.93
C VAL A 759 1.72 -30.06 18.41
N LYS A 760 1.13 -29.22 19.26
CA LYS A 760 0.81 -27.84 18.93
C LYS A 760 2.09 -27.16 18.47
N ILE A 761 2.01 -26.49 17.33
CA ILE A 761 3.13 -25.70 16.81
C ILE A 761 3.28 -24.49 17.72
N SER A 762 4.08 -24.66 18.76
CA SER A 762 4.63 -23.56 19.53
C SER A 762 5.93 -23.11 18.86
N TYR A 763 6.08 -21.82 18.70
CA TYR A 763 7.25 -21.26 18.07
C TYR A 763 8.32 -20.97 19.12
N ASN A 764 9.57 -21.18 18.76
CA ASN A 764 10.65 -20.46 19.42
C ASN A 764 10.95 -19.21 18.58
N LYS A 765 11.87 -18.37 19.03
CA LYS A 765 12.33 -17.20 18.26
C LYS A 765 13.16 -17.54 17.01
N PHE A 766 13.23 -18.82 16.68
CA PHE A 766 14.04 -19.38 15.63
C PHE A 766 13.23 -20.39 14.76
N GLY A 767 11.94 -20.12 14.58
CA GLY A 767 11.00 -20.98 13.88
C GLY A 767 10.18 -21.93 14.76
N ALA A 768 9.46 -22.85 14.13
CA ALA A 768 8.65 -23.83 14.82
C ALA A 768 9.51 -24.83 15.62
N ILE A 769 9.18 -25.05 16.90
CA ILE A 769 9.85 -26.08 17.73
C ILE A 769 9.62 -27.48 17.16
N HIS A 770 8.50 -27.66 16.48
CA HIS A 770 8.16 -28.82 15.67
C HIS A 770 8.27 -28.40 14.20
N SER A 771 9.45 -28.55 13.61
CA SER A 771 9.63 -28.39 12.17
C SER A 771 8.70 -29.37 11.44
N VAL A 772 7.80 -28.82 10.64
CA VAL A 772 6.89 -29.61 9.81
C VAL A 772 7.45 -29.58 8.39
N SER A 773 7.94 -30.73 7.93
CA SER A 773 8.56 -30.92 6.64
C SER A 773 7.53 -31.35 5.61
N LYS A 774 7.61 -30.81 4.38
CA LYS A 774 6.77 -31.28 3.28
C LYS A 774 7.07 -32.75 2.98
N ILE A 775 6.03 -33.55 2.79
CA ILE A 775 6.18 -34.96 2.40
C ILE A 775 6.69 -35.01 0.96
N ASN A 776 7.85 -35.62 0.77
CA ASN A 776 8.35 -36.00 -0.54
C ASN A 776 8.01 -37.47 -0.81
N PHE A 777 7.27 -37.74 -1.88
CA PHE A 777 6.86 -39.10 -2.24
C PHE A 777 7.89 -39.83 -3.12
N GLU A 778 8.91 -39.12 -3.62
CA GLU A 778 9.97 -39.69 -4.45
C GLU A 778 11.22 -40.05 -3.63
N PHE A 779 11.52 -39.28 -2.59
CA PHE A 779 12.72 -39.43 -1.77
C PHE A 779 12.38 -39.56 -0.28
N PRO A 780 13.11 -40.41 0.47
CA PRO A 780 12.91 -40.54 1.91
C PRO A 780 13.29 -39.24 2.63
N TYR A 781 12.57 -38.93 3.70
CA TYR A 781 13.01 -37.96 4.70
C TYR A 781 14.12 -38.59 5.54
N LEU A 782 15.27 -37.92 5.63
CA LEU A 782 16.44 -38.37 6.38
C LEU A 782 16.59 -37.55 7.66
N HIS A 783 16.86 -38.21 8.77
CA HIS A 783 17.15 -37.53 10.03
C HIS A 783 18.33 -38.18 10.74
N TYR A 784 19.36 -37.38 11.01
CA TYR A 784 20.62 -37.81 11.60
C TYR A 784 20.76 -37.27 13.02
N PHE A 785 21.31 -38.08 13.91
CA PHE A 785 21.66 -37.69 15.26
C PHE A 785 23.16 -37.70 15.40
N LEU A 786 23.75 -36.58 15.84
CA LEU A 786 25.19 -36.42 15.91
C LEU A 786 25.69 -36.49 17.36
N GLY A 787 26.93 -36.91 17.54
CA GLY A 787 27.70 -36.71 18.78
C GLY A 787 27.25 -37.49 20.02
N ARG A 788 26.22 -38.34 19.93
CA ARG A 788 25.85 -39.28 20.99
C ARG A 788 26.72 -40.53 20.96
N ASN A 789 27.14 -40.97 22.13
CA ASN A 789 27.98 -42.13 22.37
C ASN A 789 27.22 -43.28 23.05
N GLU A 790 25.99 -43.04 23.50
CA GLU A 790 25.10 -44.04 24.08
C GLU A 790 23.67 -43.84 23.55
N ILE A 791 22.95 -44.95 23.34
CA ILE A 791 21.59 -44.93 22.81
C ILE A 791 20.74 -46.09 23.35
N TYR A 792 19.45 -45.84 23.59
CA TYR A 792 18.45 -46.89 23.85
C TYR A 792 17.64 -47.19 22.58
N ASN A 793 16.98 -48.34 22.53
CA ASN A 793 15.88 -48.52 21.58
C ASN A 793 14.84 -47.41 21.76
N GLN A 794 14.14 -47.04 20.68
CA GLN A 794 13.27 -45.86 20.68
C GLN A 794 11.89 -46.19 20.10
N TYR A 795 10.87 -45.49 20.58
CA TYR A 795 9.67 -45.26 19.79
C TYR A 795 9.87 -44.01 18.95
N VAL A 796 9.68 -44.13 17.64
CA VAL A 796 9.71 -43.05 16.66
C VAL A 796 8.26 -42.72 16.31
N TYR A 797 7.87 -41.46 16.48
CA TYR A 797 6.54 -40.97 16.18
C TYR A 797 6.60 -40.12 14.92
N VAL A 798 5.82 -40.50 13.91
CA VAL A 798 5.66 -39.76 12.65
C VAL A 798 4.30 -39.09 12.67
N PHE A 799 4.29 -37.78 12.86
CA PHE A 799 3.08 -36.96 12.83
C PHE A 799 2.82 -36.51 11.40
N VAL A 800 1.55 -36.49 11.01
CA VAL A 800 1.14 -36.16 9.64
C VAL A 800 0.08 -35.06 9.65
N TYR A 801 0.21 -34.15 8.70
CA TYR A 801 -0.58 -32.94 8.63
C TYR A 801 -1.15 -32.73 7.23
N ASP A 802 -2.31 -32.09 7.16
CA ASP A 802 -2.95 -31.70 5.89
C ASP A 802 -2.24 -30.52 5.22
N GLU A 803 -2.77 -30.04 4.08
CA GLU A 803 -2.21 -28.90 3.35
C GLU A 803 -2.17 -27.58 4.14
N ASN A 804 -3.00 -27.46 5.16
CA ASN A 804 -3.08 -26.30 6.06
C ASN A 804 -2.30 -26.51 7.36
N LYS A 805 -1.49 -27.59 7.43
CA LYS A 805 -0.72 -28.00 8.61
C LYS A 805 -1.59 -28.34 9.83
N ASN A 806 -2.85 -28.72 9.64
CA ASN A 806 -3.65 -29.29 10.73
C ASN A 806 -3.23 -30.74 10.96
N ILE A 807 -3.07 -31.13 12.23
CA ILE A 807 -2.70 -32.50 12.60
C ILE A 807 -3.82 -33.47 12.19
N ILE A 808 -3.48 -34.49 11.41
CA ILE A 808 -4.39 -35.59 11.05
C ILE A 808 -4.28 -36.71 12.11
N GLY A 809 -3.04 -36.97 12.54
CA GLY A 809 -2.71 -37.94 13.59
C GLY A 809 -1.23 -38.31 13.56
N TYR A 810 -0.89 -39.44 14.17
CA TYR A 810 0.46 -39.98 14.11
C TYR A 810 0.53 -41.49 13.88
N TYR A 811 1.70 -41.95 13.45
CA TYR A 811 2.14 -43.34 13.42
C TYR A 811 3.28 -43.53 14.43
N VAL A 812 3.38 -44.70 15.05
CA VAL A 812 4.48 -45.05 15.96
C VAL A 812 5.21 -46.29 15.46
N TYR A 813 6.52 -46.17 15.33
CA TYR A 813 7.44 -47.24 14.97
C TYR A 813 8.37 -47.55 16.13
N LYS A 814 8.61 -48.83 16.41
CA LYS A 814 9.58 -49.24 17.43
C LYS A 814 10.93 -49.50 16.77
N ALA A 815 11.85 -48.54 16.90
CA ALA A 815 13.23 -48.64 16.47
C ALA A 815 14.03 -49.53 17.43
N ASN A 816 14.49 -50.67 16.93
CA ASN A 816 15.41 -51.54 17.64
C ASN A 816 16.78 -51.41 16.98
N PHE A 817 17.73 -50.77 17.66
CA PHE A 817 19.07 -50.57 17.15
C PHE A 817 19.90 -51.85 17.31
N ASP A 818 20.77 -52.06 16.34
CA ASP A 818 21.86 -53.04 16.38
C ASP A 818 23.15 -52.38 15.90
N GLU A 819 24.26 -53.13 15.93
CA GLU A 819 25.57 -52.60 15.58
C GLU A 819 25.62 -52.03 14.14
N ASP A 820 24.87 -52.61 13.20
CA ASP A 820 24.88 -52.17 11.80
C ASP A 820 24.09 -50.87 11.58
N HIS A 821 23.35 -50.38 12.58
CA HIS A 821 22.49 -49.21 12.48
C HIS A 821 22.87 -48.07 13.43
N VAL A 822 24.11 -48.09 13.92
CA VAL A 822 24.70 -47.01 14.72
C VAL A 822 26.15 -46.73 14.28
N GLY A 823 26.62 -45.52 14.58
CA GLY A 823 28.00 -45.11 14.36
C GLY A 823 28.97 -45.96 15.19
N GLU A 824 30.20 -46.12 14.71
CA GLU A 824 31.21 -47.02 15.32
C GLU A 824 31.56 -46.67 16.78
N PHE A 825 31.28 -45.44 17.21
CA PHE A 825 31.58 -44.92 18.54
C PHE A 825 30.37 -44.97 19.50
N VAL A 826 29.26 -45.57 19.07
CA VAL A 826 28.00 -45.60 19.82
C VAL A 826 27.81 -46.94 20.51
N THR A 827 27.46 -46.89 21.79
CA THR A 827 27.09 -48.06 22.60
C THR A 827 25.57 -48.16 22.71
N ILE A 828 25.01 -49.31 22.36
CA ILE A 828 23.57 -49.59 22.54
C ILE A 828 23.34 -50.07 23.96
N LEU A 829 22.51 -49.34 24.70
CA LEU A 829 22.16 -49.63 26.08
C LEU A 829 20.91 -50.54 26.13
N PRO A 830 20.95 -51.64 26.89
CA PRO A 830 19.77 -52.46 27.09
C PRO A 830 18.73 -51.71 27.95
N PRO A 831 17.42 -51.94 27.73
CA PRO A 831 16.40 -51.40 28.62
C PRO A 831 16.57 -51.97 30.02
N ALA A 832 16.37 -51.15 31.04
CA ALA A 832 16.32 -51.60 32.42
C ALA A 832 15.21 -52.66 32.59
N PRO A 833 15.40 -53.65 33.49
CA PRO A 833 14.33 -54.57 33.84
C PRO A 833 13.12 -53.79 34.36
N ALA A 834 11.91 -54.29 34.09
CA ALA A 834 10.67 -53.66 34.54
C ALA A 834 10.73 -53.41 36.05
N ILE A 835 10.35 -52.20 36.46
CA ILE A 835 10.26 -51.86 37.88
C ILE A 835 8.94 -52.49 38.37
N PRO A 836 8.98 -53.43 39.33
CA PRO A 836 7.82 -54.23 39.72
C PRO A 836 6.71 -53.43 40.42
#